data_AF-A0A654APJ8-F1
#
_entry.id   AF-A0A654APJ8-F1
#
_cell.length_a   1.000
_cell.length_b   1.000
_cell.length_c   1.000
_cell.angle_alpha   90.00
_cell.angle_beta   90.00
_cell.angle_gamma   90.00
#
_symmetry.space_group_name_H-M   'P 1'
#
loop_
_entity.id
_entity.type
_entity.pdbx_description
1 polymer ?
#
loop_
_entity_poly.entity_id
_entity_poly.type
_entity_poly.pdbx_seq_one_letter_code
_entity_poly.pdbx_strand_id
1 'polypeptide(L)'
;MNKTLSFLAIPMISSVFSVAQAQTNKVIEGILINEKSEPITGATVKLTNTGVTTSTDSEGHFAFHKLSSKTYHIEIKAIGYGKHTMEVNVTDETANLGPIILKDQSQAIDEVAVYGKYYEHYKFDSISGSLRLKTPILELPQNIQVISSDLMADQQVFDIVDGITRNVSGATRQGHWDNQYANIRMRGSKIPAFRNGMNIEASWGPTAEDASMIERIEFVKGPAGFMLANGEPGGFYNVVTKKPTGNTKGSVTLNTGSFSTYRAAVDLDGKLRKDGKLLYRLNVAGQQKDFFTKYNYSNRLVIAPVVTYKVDSLTNLTFEYTYQGSTYLSNGNYTFSPKGFADPGIANDFFYGDPSMEPGKLKDHSAYIYLDRKLNENWKLHAQMAYFNFDMKATSTWLNYMKANGDMPRYYSIADEHGENSFGQVSLNGEEYTGSVRHRILIGADYGNKKFWGDFRTILDSIPSAPLNVYDPKYGIPGSVFPTLDRSQSVKVRAGGSNYVTSTNYMSFYAHDELAFLEEKLRLSLGLRYTINETIGKTSVADRTDKAFTPRVGLSYSIDKSMSVYGLFDQSFVPVAGTDWEGNAFKPIRGNDLEAGVKKEWMGGKWISTLSAYTIARKNALVADPDPSHVVNGVSFQTQLGETRSKGIEFDVTGEIIKGLNVNANYALTDSKISKDTKEENIGNITPNTAKHTANAFVSYRIQDGKVRGLGFMGSVQGMFDRAVGTTKESNFKNYLRTDAGISYQKGKYAISVVINNVLDNRKLLTAGSISKASAAVQKLGGVDYYSYIVEARRNFRMGVTYKF
;
A
#
# COMPACT_ATOMS: atom_id res chain seq x y z
N MET A 1 47.48 48.53 6.51
CA MET A 1 48.69 49.08 5.85
C MET A 1 49.17 48.03 4.85
N ASN A 2 48.85 48.19 3.57
CA ASN A 2 49.68 48.87 2.55
C ASN A 2 50.76 47.93 1.98
N LYS A 3 50.56 47.32 0.82
CA LYS A 3 50.83 47.91 -0.52
C LYS A 3 50.89 46.85 -1.61
N THR A 4 50.44 47.30 -2.77
CA THR A 4 50.26 46.67 -4.08
C THR A 4 51.54 46.70 -4.94
N LEU A 5 51.58 45.76 -5.90
CA LEU A 5 52.18 45.78 -7.26
C LEU A 5 53.68 46.07 -7.46
N SER A 6 54.39 45.17 -8.16
CA SER A 6 54.66 45.30 -9.62
C SER A 6 55.62 44.23 -10.19
N PHE A 7 55.21 43.68 -11.35
CA PHE A 7 55.95 43.20 -12.53
C PHE A 7 57.44 42.80 -12.47
N LEU A 8 57.73 41.60 -13.00
CA LEU A 8 58.87 41.38 -13.91
C LEU A 8 58.53 40.25 -14.91
N ALA A 9 58.77 40.51 -16.20
CA ALA A 9 58.57 39.60 -17.33
C ALA A 9 59.93 39.10 -17.85
N ILE A 10 60.10 37.80 -18.13
CA ILE A 10 61.20 37.17 -18.90
C ILE A 10 60.66 35.84 -19.53
N PRO A 11 61.10 35.43 -20.75
CA PRO A 11 60.21 34.94 -21.81
C PRO A 11 60.08 33.41 -21.96
N MET A 12 59.02 33.02 -22.69
CA MET A 12 58.75 31.68 -23.23
C MET A 12 59.80 31.26 -24.27
N ILE A 13 60.39 30.09 -24.05
CA ILE A 13 61.02 29.28 -25.10
C ILE A 13 60.07 28.12 -25.39
N SER A 14 59.50 28.11 -26.59
CA SER A 14 58.69 27.04 -27.16
C SER A 14 59.61 25.97 -27.76
N SER A 15 59.67 24.80 -27.11
CA SER A 15 60.20 23.58 -27.72
C SER A 15 59.02 22.67 -28.09
N VAL A 16 58.74 22.59 -29.38
CA VAL A 16 57.78 21.67 -29.99
C VAL A 16 58.38 20.26 -29.98
N PHE A 17 57.85 19.38 -29.13
CA PHE A 17 58.01 17.94 -29.29
C PHE A 17 56.79 17.38 -30.02
N SER A 18 56.95 17.16 -31.31
CA SER A 18 56.00 16.44 -32.16
C SER A 18 56.06 14.95 -31.80
N VAL A 19 55.23 14.50 -30.86
CA VAL A 19 54.94 13.08 -30.71
C VAL A 19 53.93 12.72 -31.80
N ALA A 20 54.39 12.01 -32.82
CA ALA A 20 53.52 11.41 -33.82
C ALA A 20 52.60 10.39 -33.13
N GLN A 21 51.38 10.79 -32.79
CA GLN A 21 50.30 9.87 -32.51
C GLN A 21 49.89 9.24 -33.83
N ALA A 22 50.15 7.94 -34.00
CA ALA A 22 49.48 7.16 -35.03
C ALA A 22 47.96 7.31 -34.82
N GLN A 23 47.28 7.97 -35.77
CA GLN A 23 45.82 8.03 -35.80
C GLN A 23 45.29 6.63 -36.05
N THR A 24 44.75 5.98 -35.02
CA THR A 24 44.03 4.71 -35.19
C THR A 24 42.68 5.02 -35.84
N ASN A 25 42.61 4.92 -37.17
CA ASN A 25 41.40 5.13 -37.97
C ASN A 25 40.51 3.87 -38.02
N LYS A 26 40.36 3.15 -36.91
CA LYS A 26 39.51 1.95 -36.90
C LYS A 26 38.04 2.30 -36.74
N VAL A 27 37.18 1.55 -37.42
CA VAL A 27 35.73 1.78 -37.47
C VAL A 27 34.97 0.54 -36.97
N ILE A 28 33.91 0.75 -36.19
CA ILE A 28 32.85 -0.25 -35.98
C ILE A 28 31.63 0.25 -36.72
N GLU A 29 31.01 -0.57 -37.56
CA GLU A 29 29.79 -0.23 -38.29
C GLU A 29 28.76 -1.37 -38.24
N GLY A 30 27.48 -1.04 -38.36
CA GLY A 30 26.40 -2.02 -38.41
C GLY A 30 25.09 -1.41 -38.87
N ILE A 31 24.09 -2.26 -39.11
CA ILE A 31 22.73 -1.85 -39.46
C ILE A 31 21.75 -2.46 -38.44
N LEU A 32 20.85 -1.66 -37.90
CA LEU A 32 19.79 -2.12 -37.02
C LEU A 32 18.51 -2.34 -37.79
N ILE A 33 17.96 -3.54 -37.69
CA ILE A 33 16.69 -3.92 -38.32
C ILE A 33 15.76 -4.57 -37.30
N ASN A 34 14.46 -4.55 -37.54
CA ASN A 34 13.48 -5.25 -36.73
C ASN A 34 13.27 -6.71 -37.21
N GLU A 35 12.42 -7.48 -36.51
CA GLU A 35 12.10 -8.87 -36.88
C GLU A 35 11.43 -9.03 -38.26
N LYS A 36 11.00 -7.92 -38.88
CA LYS A 36 10.45 -7.87 -40.25
C LYS A 36 11.46 -7.38 -41.28
N SER A 37 12.73 -7.22 -40.90
CA SER A 37 13.81 -6.67 -41.74
C SER A 37 13.62 -5.20 -42.16
N GLU A 38 12.85 -4.42 -41.39
CA GLU A 38 12.71 -2.97 -41.60
C GLU A 38 13.78 -2.22 -40.77
N PRO A 39 14.41 -1.15 -41.31
CA PRO A 39 15.40 -0.36 -40.59
C PRO A 39 14.89 0.29 -39.30
N ILE A 40 15.74 0.37 -38.28
CA ILE A 40 15.45 1.04 -37.01
C ILE A 40 16.22 2.36 -36.94
N THR A 41 15.50 3.46 -37.20
CA THR A 41 16.03 4.84 -37.21
C THR A 41 16.13 5.45 -35.81
N GLY A 42 17.16 6.25 -35.55
CA GLY A 42 17.30 7.03 -34.30
C GLY A 42 17.62 6.21 -33.05
N ALA A 43 18.02 4.95 -33.20
CA ALA A 43 18.47 4.12 -32.09
C ALA A 43 19.80 4.63 -31.55
N THR A 44 19.92 4.70 -30.22
CA THR A 44 21.17 5.06 -29.55
C THR A 44 22.07 3.83 -29.43
N VAL A 45 23.29 3.90 -29.99
CA VAL A 45 24.32 2.86 -29.88
C VAL A 45 25.47 3.41 -29.05
N LYS A 46 25.87 2.72 -27.99
CA LYS A 46 26.88 3.18 -27.03
C LYS A 46 27.98 2.16 -26.78
N LEU A 47 29.23 2.60 -26.84
CA LEU A 47 30.40 1.84 -26.37
C LEU A 47 30.53 2.03 -24.85
N THR A 48 30.00 1.10 -24.08
CA THR A 48 29.86 1.24 -22.61
C THR A 48 31.19 1.38 -21.87
N ASN A 49 32.27 0.79 -22.39
CA ASN A 49 33.61 0.86 -21.83
C ASN A 49 34.38 2.16 -22.18
N THR A 50 33.90 2.98 -23.11
CA THR A 50 34.50 4.29 -23.44
C THR A 50 33.54 5.47 -23.28
N GLY A 51 32.24 5.22 -23.15
CA GLY A 51 31.19 6.23 -23.06
C GLY A 51 30.78 6.85 -24.40
N VAL A 52 31.51 6.57 -25.49
CA VAL A 52 31.23 7.11 -26.84
C VAL A 52 29.88 6.58 -27.34
N THR A 53 29.08 7.46 -27.92
CA THR A 53 27.71 7.16 -28.37
C THR A 53 27.53 7.66 -29.81
N THR A 54 26.75 6.94 -30.60
CA THR A 54 26.30 7.31 -31.95
C THR A 54 24.81 6.95 -32.08
N SER A 55 24.17 7.33 -33.18
CA SER A 55 22.78 7.00 -33.47
C SER A 55 22.62 6.39 -34.86
N THR A 56 21.58 5.59 -35.06
CA THR A 56 21.26 5.09 -36.41
C THR A 56 20.63 6.17 -37.29
N ASP A 57 20.98 6.17 -38.57
CA ASP A 57 20.35 7.00 -39.60
C ASP A 57 19.02 6.41 -40.12
N SER A 58 18.45 7.00 -41.18
CA SER A 58 17.17 6.60 -41.78
C SER A 58 17.17 5.20 -42.39
N GLU A 59 18.34 4.64 -42.68
CA GLU A 59 18.52 3.29 -43.20
C GLU A 59 18.96 2.32 -42.09
N GLY A 60 18.97 2.77 -40.82
CA GLY A 60 19.33 1.96 -39.67
C GLY A 60 20.84 1.81 -39.49
N HIS A 61 21.67 2.50 -40.26
CA HIS A 61 23.13 2.39 -40.19
C HIS A 61 23.70 3.21 -39.03
N PHE A 62 24.70 2.66 -38.36
CA PHE A 62 25.52 3.39 -37.39
C PHE A 62 27.00 3.10 -37.61
N ALA A 63 27.84 4.07 -37.25
CA ALA A 63 29.29 3.88 -37.23
C ALA A 63 29.95 4.61 -36.05
N PHE A 64 31.04 4.03 -35.56
CA PHE A 64 31.99 4.64 -34.63
C PHE A 64 33.34 4.75 -35.31
N HIS A 65 33.94 5.94 -35.30
CA HIS A 65 35.24 6.19 -35.92
C HIS A 65 36.32 6.46 -34.86
N LYS A 66 37.60 6.40 -35.30
CA LYS A 66 38.78 6.72 -34.48
C LYS A 66 38.96 5.80 -33.28
N LEU A 67 38.72 4.50 -33.47
CA LEU A 67 38.83 3.50 -32.41
C LEU A 67 40.23 2.90 -32.31
N SER A 68 40.57 2.39 -31.11
CA SER A 68 41.83 1.68 -30.84
C SER A 68 41.61 0.17 -30.91
N SER A 69 42.69 -0.62 -31.10
CA SER A 69 42.57 -2.07 -31.18
C SER A 69 42.30 -2.68 -29.80
N LYS A 70 41.03 -2.95 -29.48
CA LYS A 70 40.59 -3.58 -28.24
C LYS A 70 39.17 -4.13 -28.35
N THR A 71 38.72 -4.83 -27.32
CA THR A 71 37.33 -5.24 -27.17
C THR A 71 36.44 -4.07 -26.74
N TYR A 72 35.33 -3.88 -27.43
CA TYR A 72 34.30 -2.90 -27.12
C TYR A 72 32.99 -3.60 -26.71
N HIS A 73 32.31 -3.02 -25.72
CA HIS A 73 31.02 -3.50 -25.25
C HIS A 73 29.93 -2.55 -25.73
N ILE A 74 29.10 -3.00 -26.67
CA ILE A 74 28.07 -2.19 -27.32
C ILE A 74 26.75 -2.38 -26.57
N GLU A 75 26.12 -1.28 -26.21
CA GLU A 75 24.74 -1.20 -25.71
C GLU A 75 23.88 -0.46 -26.73
N ILE A 76 22.76 -1.07 -27.13
CA ILE A 76 21.85 -0.55 -28.13
C ILE A 76 20.48 -0.32 -27.47
N LYS A 77 19.94 0.88 -27.67
CA LYS A 77 18.63 1.30 -27.19
C LYS A 77 17.85 1.93 -28.33
N ALA A 78 16.69 1.37 -28.65
CA ALA A 78 15.76 1.93 -29.63
C ALA A 78 14.36 1.96 -29.01
N ILE A 79 13.59 3.00 -29.35
CA ILE A 79 12.21 3.14 -28.86
C ILE A 79 11.37 1.97 -29.40
N GLY A 80 10.66 1.26 -28.52
CA GLY A 80 9.87 0.08 -28.88
C GLY A 80 10.64 -1.24 -28.93
N TYR A 81 11.94 -1.25 -28.62
CA TYR A 81 12.76 -2.46 -28.66
C TYR A 81 13.43 -2.74 -27.31
N GLY A 82 13.71 -4.02 -27.04
CA GLY A 82 14.45 -4.41 -25.85
C GLY A 82 15.90 -3.93 -25.89
N LYS A 83 16.48 -3.67 -24.72
CA LYS A 83 17.91 -3.36 -24.59
C LYS A 83 18.73 -4.53 -25.15
N HIS A 84 19.58 -4.25 -26.13
CA HIS A 84 20.48 -5.24 -26.72
C HIS A 84 21.94 -4.92 -26.36
N THR A 85 22.72 -5.94 -26.02
CA THR A 85 24.13 -5.78 -25.65
C THR A 85 24.98 -6.84 -26.33
N MET A 86 26.14 -6.45 -26.87
CA MET A 86 27.08 -7.35 -27.52
C MET A 86 28.52 -6.90 -27.31
N GLU A 87 29.48 -7.80 -27.55
CA GLU A 87 30.91 -7.50 -27.53
C GLU A 87 31.50 -7.60 -28.93
N VAL A 88 32.43 -6.69 -29.25
CA VAL A 88 33.11 -6.62 -30.54
C VAL A 88 34.60 -6.46 -30.33
N ASN A 89 35.39 -7.39 -30.87
CA ASN A 89 36.84 -7.30 -30.88
C ASN A 89 37.29 -6.55 -32.14
N VAL A 90 37.87 -5.35 -31.96
CA VAL A 90 38.35 -4.55 -33.08
C VAL A 90 39.83 -4.85 -33.31
N THR A 91 40.12 -5.82 -34.18
CA THR A 91 41.48 -6.19 -34.62
C THR A 91 41.82 -5.65 -36.00
N ASP A 92 40.82 -5.46 -36.86
CA ASP A 92 40.96 -4.99 -38.24
C ASP A 92 40.70 -3.49 -38.37
N GLU A 93 40.86 -2.93 -39.58
CA GLU A 93 40.56 -1.52 -39.87
C GLU A 93 39.07 -1.20 -39.74
N THR A 94 38.20 -2.11 -40.18
CA THR A 94 36.74 -1.98 -40.05
C THR A 94 36.15 -3.28 -39.49
N ALA A 95 35.41 -3.17 -38.39
CA ALA A 95 34.61 -4.23 -37.81
C ALA A 95 33.13 -4.03 -38.21
N ASN A 96 32.71 -4.70 -39.28
CA ASN A 96 31.31 -4.67 -39.75
C ASN A 96 30.50 -5.76 -39.03
N LEU A 97 29.45 -5.35 -38.32
CA LEU A 97 28.61 -6.22 -37.50
C LEU A 97 27.44 -6.84 -38.27
N GLY A 98 27.23 -6.43 -39.51
CA GLY A 98 26.07 -6.83 -40.30
C GLY A 98 24.75 -6.38 -39.68
N PRO A 99 23.62 -7.01 -40.08
CA PRO A 99 22.32 -6.71 -39.53
C PRO A 99 22.15 -7.23 -38.11
N ILE A 100 21.90 -6.31 -37.18
CA ILE A 100 21.55 -6.59 -35.79
C ILE A 100 20.03 -6.48 -35.65
N ILE A 101 19.40 -7.63 -35.40
CA ILE A 101 17.95 -7.72 -35.28
C ILE A 101 17.53 -7.37 -33.85
N LEU A 102 16.83 -6.25 -33.67
CA LEU A 102 16.19 -5.93 -32.40
C LEU A 102 14.78 -6.51 -32.35
N LYS A 103 14.47 -7.21 -31.26
CA LYS A 103 13.13 -7.75 -31.02
C LYS A 103 12.22 -6.65 -30.50
N ASP A 104 11.05 -6.55 -31.11
CA ASP A 104 10.00 -5.63 -30.69
C ASP A 104 9.64 -5.96 -29.24
N GLN A 105 9.96 -5.05 -28.33
CA GLN A 105 9.44 -5.11 -26.99
C GLN A 105 8.24 -4.18 -27.04
N SER A 106 7.10 -4.76 -27.43
CA SER A 106 5.82 -4.08 -27.35
C SER A 106 5.70 -3.57 -25.94
N GLN A 107 6.00 -2.28 -25.72
CA GLN A 107 5.66 -1.62 -24.49
C GLN A 107 4.14 -1.46 -24.54
N ALA A 108 3.42 -2.56 -24.25
CA ALA A 108 2.35 -2.47 -23.28
C ALA A 108 2.91 -1.69 -22.09
N ILE A 109 2.08 -0.99 -21.34
CA ILE A 109 2.52 -0.34 -20.11
C ILE A 109 2.90 -1.46 -19.13
N ASP A 110 4.08 -2.03 -19.34
CA ASP A 110 4.77 -2.99 -18.52
C ASP A 110 5.54 -2.14 -17.53
N GLU A 111 4.80 -1.69 -16.53
CA GLU A 111 5.39 -1.49 -15.23
C GLU A 111 5.25 -2.79 -14.42
N VAL A 112 5.78 -3.86 -14.99
CA VAL A 112 5.90 -5.16 -14.36
C VAL A 112 7.37 -5.53 -14.39
N ALA A 113 7.91 -5.67 -13.18
CA ALA A 113 9.31 -5.90 -12.91
C ALA A 113 9.90 -7.03 -13.75
N VAL A 114 11.15 -6.82 -14.18
CA VAL A 114 12.01 -7.80 -14.84
C VAL A 114 12.38 -8.88 -13.84
N TYR A 115 11.49 -9.84 -13.59
CA TYR A 115 11.80 -11.03 -12.79
C TYR A 115 12.53 -12.06 -13.66
N GLY A 116 13.85 -11.91 -13.75
CA GLY A 116 14.72 -12.82 -14.50
C GLY A 116 16.06 -13.14 -13.83
N LYS A 117 16.27 -12.74 -12.57
CA LYS A 117 17.53 -13.05 -11.86
C LYS A 117 17.27 -13.60 -10.47
N TYR A 118 18.23 -14.38 -9.98
CA TYR A 118 18.30 -15.06 -8.67
C TYR A 118 18.31 -14.10 -7.45
N TYR A 119 17.95 -12.82 -7.64
CA TYR A 119 18.00 -11.75 -6.63
C TYR A 119 16.59 -11.28 -6.28
N GLU A 120 16.27 -11.28 -4.99
CA GLU A 120 15.03 -10.71 -4.42
C GLU A 120 14.96 -9.19 -4.73
N HIS A 121 13.87 -8.71 -5.32
CA HIS A 121 13.67 -7.29 -5.60
C HIS A 121 12.79 -6.65 -4.52
N TYR A 122 13.43 -6.02 -3.53
CA TYR A 122 12.72 -5.27 -2.47
C TYR A 122 12.44 -3.81 -2.84
N LYS A 123 13.15 -3.27 -3.84
CA LYS A 123 13.06 -1.88 -4.27
C LYS A 123 12.38 -1.79 -5.64
N PHE A 124 11.54 -0.77 -5.79
CA PHE A 124 11.05 -0.28 -7.08
C PHE A 124 11.61 1.12 -7.38
N ASP A 125 11.81 1.41 -8.66
CA ASP A 125 12.27 2.72 -9.13
C ASP A 125 11.11 3.65 -9.51
N SER A 126 9.94 3.06 -9.76
CA SER A 126 8.73 3.73 -10.24
C SER A 126 7.50 3.26 -9.47
N ILE A 127 6.45 4.09 -9.52
CA ILE A 127 5.14 3.79 -8.94
C ILE A 127 4.19 3.30 -10.01
N SER A 128 3.23 2.43 -9.62
CA SER A 128 2.24 1.88 -10.53
C SER A 128 1.53 2.91 -11.39
N GLY A 129 1.28 2.52 -12.65
CA GLY A 129 0.38 3.23 -13.55
C GLY A 129 -1.00 3.52 -12.93
N SER A 130 -1.43 2.77 -11.91
CA SER A 130 -2.68 3.05 -11.18
C SER A 130 -2.64 4.32 -10.32
N LEU A 131 -1.45 4.80 -9.94
CA LEU A 131 -1.25 6.13 -9.35
C LEU A 131 -1.17 7.25 -10.40
N ARG A 132 -1.11 6.88 -11.69
CA ARG A 132 -1.18 7.75 -12.88
C ARG A 132 -0.03 8.75 -13.04
N LEU A 133 0.97 8.75 -12.16
CA LEU A 133 2.18 9.55 -12.36
C LEU A 133 3.27 8.71 -13.04
N LYS A 134 4.03 9.33 -13.94
CA LYS A 134 5.13 8.70 -14.66
C LYS A 134 6.52 8.98 -14.07
N THR A 135 6.59 9.88 -13.09
CA THR A 135 7.86 10.33 -12.52
C THR A 135 8.45 9.23 -11.61
N PRO A 136 9.76 8.93 -11.72
CA PRO A 136 10.43 7.98 -10.84
C PRO A 136 10.32 8.34 -9.35
N ILE A 137 10.38 7.33 -8.48
CA ILE A 137 10.28 7.50 -7.02
C ILE A 137 11.34 8.47 -6.50
N LEU A 138 12.57 8.39 -7.01
CA LEU A 138 13.68 9.28 -6.62
C LEU A 138 13.32 10.76 -6.86
N GLU A 139 12.63 11.06 -7.97
CA GLU A 139 12.36 12.42 -8.44
C GLU A 139 11.02 12.99 -7.95
N LEU A 140 10.09 12.14 -7.54
CA LEU A 140 8.76 12.56 -7.08
C LEU A 140 8.81 13.45 -5.83
N PRO A 141 8.10 14.59 -5.79
CA PRO A 141 8.01 15.43 -4.60
C PRO A 141 6.97 14.89 -3.61
N GLN A 142 7.11 13.63 -3.17
CA GLN A 142 6.21 12.97 -2.22
C GLN A 142 6.86 11.70 -1.65
N ASN A 143 6.72 11.43 -0.35
CA ASN A 143 7.16 10.16 0.23
C ASN A 143 6.18 9.01 -0.13
N ILE A 144 6.64 8.07 -0.96
CA ILE A 144 5.90 6.87 -1.35
C ILE A 144 6.76 5.65 -1.03
N GLN A 145 6.21 4.69 -0.29
CA GLN A 145 6.87 3.43 0.04
C GLN A 145 6.20 2.28 -0.70
N VAL A 146 7.00 1.39 -1.29
CA VAL A 146 6.51 0.26 -2.08
C VAL A 146 6.94 -1.04 -1.41
N ILE A 147 5.98 -1.89 -1.13
CA ILE A 147 6.19 -3.23 -0.58
C ILE A 147 6.06 -4.22 -1.73
N SER A 148 7.15 -4.92 -2.06
CA SER A 148 7.20 -5.89 -3.16
C SER A 148 6.58 -7.23 -2.78
N SER A 149 6.14 -7.99 -3.78
CA SER A 149 5.74 -9.39 -3.61
C SER A 149 6.88 -10.27 -3.09
N ASP A 150 8.14 -10.00 -3.45
CA ASP A 150 9.30 -10.71 -2.91
C ASP A 150 9.47 -10.47 -1.40
N LEU A 151 9.34 -9.22 -0.93
CA LEU A 151 9.40 -8.90 0.50
C LEU A 151 8.25 -9.57 1.26
N MET A 152 7.03 -9.55 0.71
CA MET A 152 5.89 -10.26 1.30
C MET A 152 6.11 -11.77 1.36
N ALA A 153 6.71 -12.36 0.32
CA ALA A 153 6.99 -13.79 0.25
C ALA A 153 8.03 -14.24 1.28
N ASP A 154 9.12 -13.49 1.45
CA ASP A 154 10.15 -13.78 2.46
C ASP A 154 9.62 -13.62 3.89
N GLN A 155 8.70 -12.69 4.11
CA GLN A 155 7.98 -12.52 5.37
C GLN A 155 6.86 -13.55 5.59
N GLN A 156 6.56 -14.40 4.60
CA GLN A 156 5.44 -15.35 4.59
C GLN A 156 4.08 -14.71 4.93
N VAL A 157 3.82 -13.53 4.35
CA VAL A 157 2.57 -12.78 4.53
C VAL A 157 1.43 -13.45 3.75
N PHE A 158 0.27 -13.62 4.39
CA PHE A 158 -0.92 -14.19 3.72
C PHE A 158 -1.95 -13.15 3.25
N ASP A 159 -2.02 -11.99 3.91
CA ASP A 159 -2.97 -10.93 3.58
C ASP A 159 -2.50 -9.57 4.12
N ILE A 160 -3.23 -8.51 3.79
CA ILE A 160 -2.90 -7.13 4.18
C ILE A 160 -2.89 -6.90 5.71
N VAL A 161 -3.57 -7.73 6.51
CA VAL A 161 -3.59 -7.60 7.97
C VAL A 161 -2.38 -8.26 8.64
N ASP A 162 -1.57 -9.00 7.91
CA ASP A 162 -0.47 -9.82 8.42
C ASP A 162 0.88 -9.12 8.25
N GLY A 163 1.16 -8.17 9.14
CA GLY A 163 2.49 -7.58 9.30
C GLY A 163 2.93 -6.58 8.22
N ILE A 164 2.10 -6.26 7.24
CA ILE A 164 2.43 -5.32 6.14
C ILE A 164 2.90 -3.95 6.63
N THR A 165 2.24 -3.40 7.65
CA THR A 165 2.50 -2.03 8.14
C THR A 165 3.90 -1.84 8.73
N ARG A 166 4.58 -2.91 9.16
CA ARG A 166 5.95 -2.81 9.70
C ARG A 166 7.01 -2.46 8.64
N ASN A 167 6.66 -2.52 7.36
CA ASN A 167 7.57 -2.23 6.25
C ASN A 167 7.54 -0.75 5.82
N VAL A 168 6.75 0.09 6.50
CA VAL A 168 6.51 1.48 6.11
C VAL A 168 6.58 2.37 7.36
N SER A 169 7.48 3.37 7.39
CA SER A 169 7.51 4.29 8.52
C SER A 169 6.19 5.04 8.66
N GLY A 170 5.74 5.21 9.91
CA GLY A 170 4.55 5.98 10.25
C GLY A 170 3.24 5.21 10.07
N ALA A 171 3.26 4.04 9.44
CA ALA A 171 2.11 3.16 9.30
C ALA A 171 1.96 2.24 10.52
N THR A 172 0.75 2.13 11.04
CA THR A 172 0.42 1.23 12.15
C THR A 172 -0.89 0.52 11.88
N ARG A 173 -0.97 -0.75 12.28
CA ARG A 173 -2.20 -1.53 12.24
C ARG A 173 -2.89 -1.42 13.59
N GLN A 174 -4.12 -0.94 13.60
CA GLN A 174 -4.98 -0.99 14.77
C GLN A 174 -5.89 -2.21 14.62
N GLY A 175 -5.63 -3.30 15.36
CA GLY A 175 -6.47 -4.50 15.27
C GLY A 175 -7.95 -4.15 15.47
N HIS A 176 -8.80 -4.61 14.56
CA HIS A 176 -10.25 -4.44 14.60
C HIS A 176 -10.87 -5.25 13.46
N TRP A 177 -11.67 -6.26 13.80
CA TRP A 177 -12.35 -7.14 12.83
C TRP A 177 -11.42 -7.69 11.73
N ASP A 178 -10.24 -8.17 12.14
CA ASP A 178 -9.16 -8.58 11.26
C ASP A 178 -9.51 -9.74 10.31
N ASN A 179 -10.59 -10.49 10.57
CA ASN A 179 -11.12 -11.50 9.63
C ASN A 179 -11.94 -10.90 8.48
N GLN A 180 -12.29 -9.63 8.57
CA GLN A 180 -13.06 -8.87 7.59
C GLN A 180 -12.15 -7.89 6.86
N TYR A 181 -11.53 -6.93 7.54
CA TYR A 181 -10.79 -5.84 6.88
C TYR A 181 -9.52 -5.41 7.61
N ALA A 182 -8.72 -4.56 6.96
CA ALA A 182 -7.54 -3.95 7.55
C ALA A 182 -7.81 -2.52 8.03
N ASN A 183 -7.59 -2.29 9.32
CA ASN A 183 -7.64 -0.96 9.91
C ASN A 183 -6.22 -0.40 10.09
N ILE A 184 -5.80 0.44 9.14
CA ILE A 184 -4.46 1.01 9.07
C ILE A 184 -4.53 2.51 9.35
N ARG A 185 -3.59 2.98 10.16
CA ARG A 185 -3.38 4.40 10.47
C ARG A 185 -2.01 4.84 10.00
N MET A 186 -1.91 6.08 9.55
CA MET A 186 -0.66 6.71 9.16
C MET A 186 -0.69 8.20 9.51
N ARG A 187 0.43 8.71 10.04
CA ARG A 187 0.61 10.12 10.42
C ARG A 187 -0.54 10.71 11.26
N GLY A 188 -1.18 9.90 12.11
CA GLY A 188 -2.23 10.34 13.05
C GLY A 188 -3.67 10.25 12.54
N SER A 189 -3.93 9.74 11.33
CA SER A 189 -5.29 9.44 10.85
C SER A 189 -5.42 8.00 10.37
N LYS A 190 -6.66 7.49 10.32
CA LYS A 190 -6.97 6.28 9.51
C LYS A 190 -6.67 6.61 8.05
N ILE A 191 -6.20 5.63 7.29
CA ILE A 191 -5.99 5.77 5.84
C ILE A 191 -6.90 4.79 5.07
N PRO A 192 -7.51 5.21 3.96
CA PRO A 192 -8.36 4.36 3.13
C PRO A 192 -7.55 3.30 2.37
N ALA A 193 -8.23 2.19 2.07
CA ALA A 193 -7.76 1.16 1.17
C ALA A 193 -8.07 1.53 -0.28
N PHE A 194 -7.07 1.41 -1.15
CA PHE A 194 -7.22 1.52 -2.60
C PHE A 194 -6.88 0.19 -3.26
N ARG A 195 -7.56 -0.11 -4.37
CA ARG A 195 -7.19 -1.23 -5.24
C ARG A 195 -7.16 -0.75 -6.68
N ASN A 196 -6.00 -0.89 -7.32
CA ASN A 196 -5.75 -0.42 -8.68
C ASN A 196 -6.17 1.05 -8.90
N GLY A 197 -5.86 1.93 -7.94
CA GLY A 197 -6.11 3.38 -8.05
C GLY A 197 -7.53 3.83 -7.69
N MET A 198 -8.41 2.93 -7.23
CA MET A 198 -9.79 3.23 -6.82
C MET A 198 -9.97 3.16 -5.30
N ASN A 199 -10.67 4.13 -4.72
CA ASN A 199 -11.01 4.16 -3.29
C ASN A 199 -12.10 3.15 -2.98
N ILE A 200 -11.72 1.99 -2.43
CA ILE A 200 -12.65 0.92 -2.09
C ILE A 200 -13.01 0.90 -0.60
N GLU A 201 -12.63 1.94 0.15
CA GLU A 201 -13.01 2.06 1.56
C GLU A 201 -14.54 2.07 1.71
N ALA A 202 -15.01 1.18 2.58
CA ALA A 202 -16.37 1.10 3.07
C ALA A 202 -16.39 1.29 4.60
N SER A 203 -17.57 1.46 5.18
CA SER A 203 -17.74 1.69 6.63
C SER A 203 -17.04 0.64 7.49
N TRP A 204 -17.14 -0.64 7.09
CA TRP A 204 -16.53 -1.80 7.77
C TRP A 204 -15.78 -2.71 6.78
N GLY A 205 -15.12 -2.10 5.80
CA GLY A 205 -14.47 -2.81 4.70
C GLY A 205 -13.42 -1.96 3.98
N PRO A 206 -12.82 -2.44 2.88
CA PRO A 206 -13.15 -3.65 2.11
C PRO A 206 -12.63 -4.94 2.75
N THR A 207 -12.95 -6.09 2.15
CA THR A 207 -12.31 -7.36 2.54
C THR A 207 -10.80 -7.26 2.42
N ALA A 208 -10.08 -7.62 3.49
CA ALA A 208 -8.62 -7.64 3.51
C ALA A 208 -8.06 -8.45 2.34
N GLU A 209 -7.30 -7.83 1.45
CA GLU A 209 -6.76 -8.48 0.26
C GLU A 209 -5.77 -9.60 0.59
N ASP A 210 -5.92 -10.73 -0.10
CA ASP A 210 -5.04 -11.89 0.00
C ASP A 210 -3.75 -11.69 -0.84
N ALA A 211 -2.60 -12.04 -0.27
CA ALA A 211 -1.29 -11.84 -0.90
C ALA A 211 -1.12 -12.57 -2.26
N SER A 212 -1.90 -13.61 -2.54
CA SER A 212 -1.78 -14.38 -3.79
C SER A 212 -2.06 -13.55 -5.05
N MET A 213 -2.95 -12.56 -4.96
CA MET A 213 -3.34 -11.69 -6.07
C MET A 213 -2.57 -10.36 -6.13
N ILE A 214 -1.72 -10.07 -5.15
CA ILE A 214 -1.03 -8.78 -5.01
C ILE A 214 0.35 -8.83 -5.68
N GLU A 215 0.64 -7.84 -6.53
CA GLU A 215 1.98 -7.64 -7.11
C GLU A 215 2.84 -6.77 -6.19
N ARG A 216 2.26 -5.67 -5.71
CA ARG A 216 2.88 -4.74 -4.77
C ARG A 216 1.82 -3.93 -4.01
N ILE A 217 2.23 -3.32 -2.90
CA ILE A 217 1.41 -2.39 -2.13
C ILE A 217 2.16 -1.06 -2.04
N GLU A 218 1.48 0.03 -2.37
CA GLU A 218 2.06 1.37 -2.44
C GLU A 218 1.44 2.24 -1.35
N PHE A 219 2.24 2.70 -0.40
CA PHE A 219 1.82 3.62 0.66
C PHE A 219 2.19 5.03 0.24
N VAL A 220 1.17 5.83 -0.10
CA VAL A 220 1.33 7.25 -0.45
C VAL A 220 1.08 8.05 0.81
N LYS A 221 2.10 8.78 1.26
CA LYS A 221 2.04 9.49 2.54
C LYS A 221 1.67 10.95 2.38
N GLY A 222 1.00 11.47 3.41
CA GLY A 222 0.44 12.82 3.42
C GLY A 222 -0.81 12.93 2.55
N PRO A 223 -1.49 14.09 2.55
CA PRO A 223 -2.59 14.37 1.65
C PRO A 223 -2.14 14.13 0.22
N ALA A 224 -2.98 13.45 -0.52
CA ALA A 224 -2.81 13.23 -1.94
C ALA A 224 -4.11 13.61 -2.65
N GLY A 225 -4.70 14.76 -2.29
CA GLY A 225 -6.04 15.12 -2.77
C GLY A 225 -6.11 15.30 -4.28
N PHE A 226 -4.98 15.58 -4.94
CA PHE A 226 -4.92 15.48 -6.39
C PHE A 226 -5.15 14.04 -6.90
N MET A 227 -4.50 13.04 -6.28
CA MET A 227 -4.66 11.63 -6.63
C MET A 227 -6.01 11.06 -6.15
N LEU A 228 -6.60 11.64 -5.12
CA LEU A 228 -7.80 11.14 -4.44
C LEU A 228 -9.00 12.04 -4.74
N ALA A 229 -10.11 11.50 -5.25
CA ALA A 229 -11.33 12.30 -5.36
C ALA A 229 -11.75 12.91 -4.01
N ASN A 230 -11.60 12.12 -2.94
CA ASN A 230 -11.82 12.44 -1.55
C ASN A 230 -10.99 11.47 -0.70
N GLY A 231 -10.34 11.94 0.36
CA GLY A 231 -9.41 11.12 1.14
C GLY A 231 -8.86 11.78 2.40
N GLU A 232 -8.45 10.93 3.34
CA GLU A 232 -7.88 11.36 4.63
C GLU A 232 -6.50 12.00 4.44
N PRO A 233 -6.11 12.94 5.31
CA PRO A 233 -4.85 13.68 5.16
C PRO A 233 -3.61 12.88 5.54
N GLY A 234 -3.77 11.71 6.17
CA GLY A 234 -2.65 10.80 6.43
C GLY A 234 -2.13 10.12 5.16
N GLY A 235 -2.89 10.13 4.07
CA GLY A 235 -2.58 9.43 2.82
C GLY A 235 -3.44 8.20 2.61
N PHE A 236 -2.94 7.22 1.86
CA PHE A 236 -3.65 5.99 1.51
C PHE A 236 -2.67 4.86 1.19
N TYR A 237 -3.15 3.63 1.14
CA TYR A 237 -2.40 2.51 0.57
C TYR A 237 -3.14 1.94 -0.63
N ASN A 238 -2.39 1.62 -1.70
CA ASN A 238 -2.91 1.11 -2.95
C ASN A 238 -2.39 -0.31 -3.19
N VAL A 239 -3.31 -1.26 -3.25
CA VAL A 239 -3.03 -2.66 -3.61
C VAL A 239 -3.06 -2.77 -5.13
N VAL A 240 -1.92 -3.12 -5.70
CA VAL A 240 -1.76 -3.34 -7.14
C VAL A 240 -1.87 -4.83 -7.42
N THR A 241 -2.86 -5.21 -8.21
CA THR A 241 -3.10 -6.62 -8.53
C THR A 241 -2.19 -7.12 -9.65
N LYS A 242 -1.88 -8.41 -9.61
CA LYS A 242 -1.07 -9.11 -10.61
C LYS A 242 -1.75 -9.09 -11.98
N LYS A 243 -1.00 -8.68 -13.02
CA LYS A 243 -1.45 -8.70 -14.42
C LYS A 243 -0.70 -9.78 -15.22
N PRO A 244 -1.26 -10.25 -16.36
CA PRO A 244 -0.56 -11.16 -17.27
C PRO A 244 0.72 -10.52 -17.78
N THR A 245 1.85 -11.24 -17.73
CA THR A 245 3.13 -10.75 -18.28
C THR A 245 3.38 -11.25 -19.70
N GLY A 246 2.59 -12.23 -20.15
CA GLY A 246 2.76 -12.89 -21.44
C GLY A 246 3.92 -13.89 -21.47
N ASN A 247 4.59 -14.13 -20.34
CA ASN A 247 5.54 -15.22 -20.17
C ASN A 247 4.83 -16.44 -19.58
N THR A 248 4.96 -17.61 -20.22
CA THR A 248 4.40 -18.84 -19.68
C THR A 248 5.25 -19.30 -18.49
N LYS A 249 4.72 -19.13 -17.28
CA LYS A 249 5.36 -19.52 -16.02
C LYS A 249 4.31 -19.83 -14.96
N GLY A 250 4.67 -20.65 -14.00
CA GLY A 250 3.78 -21.00 -12.89
C GLY A 250 4.49 -21.11 -11.56
N SER A 251 3.72 -21.01 -10.48
CA SER A 251 4.19 -21.43 -9.16
C SER A 251 3.06 -22.07 -8.35
N VAL A 252 3.45 -23.04 -7.53
CA VAL A 252 2.61 -23.64 -6.49
C VAL A 252 3.31 -23.44 -5.17
N THR A 253 2.58 -22.95 -4.17
CA THR A 253 3.07 -22.77 -2.80
C THR A 253 2.18 -23.52 -1.83
N LEU A 254 2.79 -24.29 -0.94
CA LEU A 254 2.14 -24.96 0.18
C LEU A 254 2.70 -24.40 1.48
N ASN A 255 1.83 -24.02 2.41
CA ASN A 255 2.23 -23.58 3.74
C ASN A 255 1.56 -24.41 4.83
N THR A 256 2.29 -24.60 5.92
CA THR A 256 1.77 -25.13 7.18
C THR A 256 2.33 -24.35 8.37
N GLY A 257 1.74 -24.46 9.56
CA GLY A 257 2.25 -23.75 10.72
C GLY A 257 1.42 -23.98 11.97
N SER A 258 1.71 -23.18 13.00
CA SER A 258 0.92 -23.16 14.24
C SER A 258 -0.57 -22.89 13.98
N PHE A 259 -1.42 -23.28 14.92
CA PHE A 259 -2.88 -23.10 14.86
C PHE A 259 -3.50 -23.81 13.64
N SER A 260 -3.11 -25.06 13.40
CA SER A 260 -3.64 -25.89 12.30
C SER A 260 -3.66 -25.18 10.95
N THR A 261 -2.65 -24.33 10.69
CA THR A 261 -2.62 -23.54 9.47
C THR A 261 -2.24 -24.46 8.31
N TYR A 262 -3.06 -24.48 7.26
CA TYR A 262 -2.78 -25.13 5.98
C TYR A 262 -3.21 -24.20 4.85
N ARG A 263 -2.31 -23.96 3.90
CA ARG A 263 -2.60 -23.10 2.75
C ARG A 263 -1.97 -23.65 1.48
N ALA A 264 -2.72 -23.58 0.39
CA ALA A 264 -2.23 -23.87 -0.95
C ALA A 264 -2.52 -22.68 -1.86
N ALA A 265 -1.54 -22.26 -2.66
CA ALA A 265 -1.68 -21.17 -3.61
C ALA A 265 -1.06 -21.54 -4.96
N VAL A 266 -1.71 -21.12 -6.04
CA VAL A 266 -1.29 -21.32 -7.42
C VAL A 266 -1.28 -19.96 -8.13
N ASP A 267 -0.20 -19.66 -8.86
CA ASP A 267 -0.06 -18.48 -9.72
C ASP A 267 0.36 -18.98 -11.10
N LEU A 268 -0.53 -18.87 -12.09
CA LEU A 268 -0.28 -19.23 -13.48
C LEU A 268 -0.31 -17.98 -14.34
N ASP A 269 0.69 -17.80 -15.19
CA ASP A 269 0.79 -16.70 -16.15
C ASP A 269 1.17 -17.27 -17.52
N GLY A 270 0.65 -16.67 -18.59
CA GLY A 270 1.00 -17.12 -19.94
C GLY A 270 0.13 -16.56 -21.05
N LYS A 271 0.19 -17.26 -22.18
CA LYS A 271 -0.52 -16.93 -23.42
C LYS A 271 -1.63 -17.97 -23.66
N LEU A 272 -2.86 -17.52 -23.87
CA LEU A 272 -3.96 -18.38 -24.32
C LEU A 272 -3.92 -18.62 -25.84
N ARG A 273 -3.34 -17.69 -26.61
CA ARG A 273 -3.12 -17.82 -28.06
C ARG A 273 -1.65 -17.83 -28.39
N LYS A 274 -1.27 -18.65 -29.39
CA LYS A 274 0.12 -18.77 -29.87
C LYS A 274 0.68 -17.45 -30.43
N ASP A 275 -0.18 -16.60 -31.01
CA ASP A 275 0.18 -15.28 -31.53
C ASP A 275 0.44 -14.22 -30.44
N GLY A 276 0.26 -14.55 -29.16
CA GLY A 276 0.47 -13.63 -28.05
C GLY A 276 -0.54 -12.49 -27.94
N LYS A 277 -1.64 -12.52 -28.72
CA LYS A 277 -2.71 -11.50 -28.63
C LYS A 277 -3.62 -11.70 -27.43
N LEU A 278 -3.72 -12.92 -26.90
CA LEU A 278 -4.55 -13.21 -25.74
C LEU A 278 -3.67 -13.78 -24.62
N LEU A 279 -3.55 -13.02 -23.54
CA LEU A 279 -2.75 -13.33 -22.35
C LEU A 279 -3.66 -13.65 -21.18
N TYR A 280 -3.18 -14.45 -20.25
CA TYR A 280 -3.91 -14.75 -19.01
C TYR A 280 -3.00 -14.76 -17.80
N ARG A 281 -3.62 -14.50 -16.64
CA ARG A 281 -3.08 -14.81 -15.33
C ARG A 281 -4.19 -15.41 -14.47
N LEU A 282 -3.87 -16.41 -13.67
CA LEU A 282 -4.79 -17.04 -12.74
C LEU A 282 -4.11 -17.21 -11.40
N ASN A 283 -4.62 -16.49 -10.40
CA ASN A 283 -4.25 -16.66 -9.00
C ASN A 283 -5.37 -17.39 -8.25
N VAL A 284 -5.02 -18.48 -7.56
CA VAL A 284 -5.96 -19.25 -6.73
C VAL A 284 -5.28 -19.51 -5.39
N ALA A 285 -6.00 -19.30 -4.28
CA ALA A 285 -5.52 -19.67 -2.96
C ALA A 285 -6.63 -20.24 -2.09
N GLY A 286 -6.33 -21.31 -1.35
CA GLY A 286 -7.20 -21.87 -0.33
C GLY A 286 -6.46 -21.95 0.99
N GLN A 287 -7.12 -21.58 2.08
CA GLN A 287 -6.54 -21.56 3.42
C GLN A 287 -7.53 -22.08 4.46
N GLN A 288 -7.04 -22.90 5.36
CA GLN A 288 -7.62 -23.19 6.65
C GLN A 288 -6.66 -22.75 7.75
N LYS A 289 -7.17 -22.12 8.80
CA LYS A 289 -6.35 -21.61 9.90
C LYS A 289 -7.20 -21.44 11.15
N ASP A 290 -6.75 -22.02 12.25
CA ASP A 290 -7.28 -21.69 13.58
C ASP A 290 -6.59 -20.43 14.11
N PHE A 291 -7.18 -19.81 15.13
CA PHE A 291 -6.51 -18.76 15.89
C PHE A 291 -5.85 -19.32 17.14
N PHE A 292 -5.03 -18.48 17.77
CA PHE A 292 -4.49 -18.76 19.09
C PHE A 292 -5.58 -18.65 20.18
N THR A 293 -6.70 -17.98 19.90
CA THR A 293 -7.89 -17.94 20.75
C THR A 293 -8.70 -19.22 20.56
N LYS A 294 -9.27 -19.75 21.66
CA LYS A 294 -10.05 -20.99 21.61
C LYS A 294 -11.21 -20.89 20.62
N TYR A 295 -11.48 -21.99 19.90
CA TYR A 295 -12.60 -22.17 18.97
C TYR A 295 -12.65 -21.24 17.75
N ASN A 296 -11.95 -20.12 17.74
CA ASN A 296 -11.96 -19.20 16.62
C ASN A 296 -11.09 -19.72 15.48
N TYR A 297 -11.56 -19.54 14.24
CA TYR A 297 -10.87 -19.97 13.02
C TYR A 297 -11.19 -19.03 11.85
N SER A 298 -10.44 -19.16 10.76
CA SER A 298 -10.66 -18.45 9.50
C SER A 298 -10.25 -19.32 8.31
N ASN A 299 -11.24 -19.61 7.47
CA ASN A 299 -11.06 -20.37 6.24
C ASN A 299 -11.31 -19.44 5.05
N ARG A 300 -10.36 -19.38 4.11
CA ARG A 300 -10.40 -18.43 2.99
C ARG A 300 -10.24 -19.14 1.65
N LEU A 301 -10.91 -18.61 0.63
CA LEU A 301 -10.78 -19.02 -0.77
C LEU A 301 -10.67 -17.77 -1.64
N VAL A 302 -9.66 -17.73 -2.51
CA VAL A 302 -9.45 -16.65 -3.48
C VAL A 302 -9.34 -17.25 -4.88
N ILE A 303 -10.04 -16.63 -5.84
CA ILE A 303 -9.97 -16.95 -7.27
C ILE A 303 -9.91 -15.63 -8.02
N ALA A 304 -8.78 -15.34 -8.67
CA ALA A 304 -8.53 -14.08 -9.37
C ALA A 304 -7.97 -14.33 -10.79
N PRO A 305 -8.84 -14.55 -11.78
CA PRO A 305 -8.45 -14.60 -13.19
C PRO A 305 -8.33 -13.19 -13.78
N VAL A 306 -7.33 -13.01 -14.65
CA VAL A 306 -7.11 -11.82 -15.46
C VAL A 306 -6.84 -12.23 -16.90
N VAL A 307 -7.48 -11.57 -17.86
CA VAL A 307 -7.27 -11.81 -19.29
C VAL A 307 -6.98 -10.48 -19.97
N THR A 308 -5.91 -10.42 -20.75
CA THR A 308 -5.57 -9.25 -21.56
C THR A 308 -5.62 -9.63 -23.04
N TYR A 309 -6.43 -8.89 -23.80
CA TYR A 309 -6.49 -8.96 -25.25
C TYR A 309 -5.77 -7.77 -25.87
N LYS A 310 -4.66 -8.04 -26.57
CA LYS A 310 -3.95 -7.07 -27.41
C LYS A 310 -4.68 -6.94 -28.74
N VAL A 311 -5.55 -5.94 -28.83
CA VAL A 311 -6.38 -5.69 -30.03
C VAL A 311 -5.47 -5.41 -31.22
N ASP A 312 -4.50 -4.53 -31.01
CA ASP A 312 -3.45 -4.14 -31.96
C ASP A 312 -2.17 -3.75 -31.19
N SER A 313 -1.16 -3.17 -31.86
CA SER A 313 0.11 -2.76 -31.24
C SER A 313 -0.02 -1.55 -30.31
N LEU A 314 -1.15 -0.84 -30.35
CA LEU A 314 -1.40 0.39 -29.60
C LEU A 314 -2.44 0.20 -28.49
N THR A 315 -3.28 -0.83 -28.57
CA THR A 315 -4.50 -0.98 -27.77
C THR A 315 -4.56 -2.32 -27.04
N ASN A 316 -4.68 -2.25 -25.71
CA ASN A 316 -4.91 -3.40 -24.85
C ASN A 316 -6.26 -3.27 -24.13
N LEU A 317 -6.99 -4.38 -24.07
CA LEU A 317 -8.20 -4.52 -23.28
C LEU A 317 -7.94 -5.59 -22.20
N THR A 318 -8.04 -5.22 -20.93
CA THR A 318 -7.84 -6.17 -19.82
C THR A 318 -9.13 -6.35 -19.03
N PHE A 319 -9.46 -7.59 -18.74
CA PHE A 319 -10.57 -7.99 -17.90
C PHE A 319 -10.01 -8.66 -16.66
N GLU A 320 -10.39 -8.19 -15.48
CA GLU A 320 -10.02 -8.78 -14.20
C GLU A 320 -11.26 -9.11 -13.41
N TYR A 321 -11.26 -10.28 -12.79
CA TYR A 321 -12.27 -10.67 -11.82
C TYR A 321 -11.57 -11.20 -10.58
N THR A 322 -12.16 -10.98 -9.41
CA THR A 322 -11.70 -11.54 -8.15
C THR A 322 -12.91 -11.97 -7.34
N TYR A 323 -12.85 -13.21 -6.86
CA TYR A 323 -13.68 -13.72 -5.79
C TYR A 323 -12.83 -13.93 -4.55
N GLN A 324 -13.27 -13.40 -3.41
CA GLN A 324 -12.74 -13.73 -2.09
C GLN A 324 -13.88 -14.19 -1.18
N GLY A 325 -13.76 -15.40 -0.64
CA GLY A 325 -14.66 -15.95 0.36
C GLY A 325 -13.94 -16.16 1.69
N SER A 326 -14.61 -15.88 2.80
CA SER A 326 -14.11 -16.15 4.15
C SER A 326 -15.21 -16.73 5.02
N THR A 327 -14.87 -17.71 5.86
CA THR A 327 -15.73 -18.23 6.92
C THR A 327 -14.96 -18.20 8.23
N TYR A 328 -15.53 -17.57 9.26
CA TYR A 328 -14.89 -17.38 10.56
C TYR A 328 -15.92 -17.45 11.68
N LEU A 329 -15.49 -17.78 12.90
CA LEU A 329 -16.40 -17.81 14.04
C LEU A 329 -16.57 -16.41 14.68
N SER A 330 -15.48 -15.65 14.79
CA SER A 330 -15.49 -14.27 15.27
C SER A 330 -14.65 -13.38 14.38
N ASN A 331 -15.07 -12.13 14.22
CA ASN A 331 -14.39 -11.17 13.36
C ASN A 331 -13.05 -10.66 13.93
N GLY A 332 -12.81 -10.75 15.25
CA GLY A 332 -11.58 -10.29 15.88
C GLY A 332 -11.22 -11.03 17.17
N ASN A 333 -10.05 -10.74 17.74
CA ASN A 333 -9.54 -11.42 18.94
C ASN A 333 -9.50 -10.47 20.14
N TYR A 334 -10.66 -10.15 20.70
CA TYR A 334 -10.79 -9.22 21.82
C TYR A 334 -10.60 -9.90 23.18
N THR A 335 -9.99 -9.17 24.09
CA THR A 335 -9.80 -9.50 25.49
C THR A 335 -10.31 -8.35 26.36
N PHE A 336 -10.86 -8.67 27.52
CA PHE A 336 -11.46 -7.70 28.44
C PHE A 336 -10.90 -7.88 29.84
N SER A 337 -10.60 -6.81 30.57
CA SER A 337 -10.12 -6.90 31.96
C SER A 337 -10.69 -5.79 32.83
N PRO A 338 -11.09 -6.09 34.08
CA PRO A 338 -11.39 -5.06 35.09
C PRO A 338 -10.13 -4.45 35.75
N LYS A 339 -8.94 -5.01 35.54
CA LYS A 339 -7.70 -4.61 36.23
C LYS A 339 -6.78 -3.72 35.39
N GLY A 340 -6.79 -3.86 34.07
CA GLY A 340 -5.90 -3.10 33.19
C GLY A 340 -5.60 -3.77 31.86
N PHE A 341 -4.82 -3.08 31.02
CA PHE A 341 -4.27 -3.65 29.79
C PHE A 341 -3.22 -4.73 30.09
N ALA A 342 -3.24 -5.80 29.28
CA ALA A 342 -2.34 -6.96 29.41
C ALA A 342 -2.37 -7.59 30.81
N ASP A 343 -3.58 -7.85 31.31
CA ASP A 343 -3.81 -8.51 32.59
C ASP A 343 -3.24 -9.95 32.56
N PRO A 344 -2.24 -10.27 33.40
CA PRO A 344 -1.59 -11.57 33.38
C PRO A 344 -2.49 -12.71 33.87
N GLY A 345 -3.62 -12.39 34.53
CA GLY A 345 -4.59 -13.39 34.98
C GLY A 345 -5.46 -13.95 33.86
N ILE A 346 -5.50 -13.30 32.70
CA ILE A 346 -6.31 -13.74 31.56
C ILE A 346 -5.45 -14.59 30.64
N ALA A 347 -5.97 -15.76 30.27
CA ALA A 347 -5.28 -16.67 29.38
C ALA A 347 -5.12 -16.04 27.98
N ASN A 348 -3.97 -16.24 27.34
CA ASN A 348 -3.69 -15.68 26.00
C ASN A 348 -4.63 -16.25 24.92
N ASP A 349 -5.24 -17.40 25.18
CA ASP A 349 -6.19 -18.07 24.29
C ASP A 349 -7.65 -17.74 24.61
N PHE A 350 -7.91 -16.73 25.47
CA PHE A 350 -9.26 -16.30 25.81
C PHE A 350 -10.08 -15.97 24.55
N PHE A 351 -11.25 -16.58 24.46
CA PHE A 351 -12.24 -16.32 23.42
C PHE A 351 -13.48 -15.69 24.05
N TYR A 352 -13.89 -14.54 23.54
CA TYR A 352 -15.04 -13.81 24.09
C TYR A 352 -16.39 -14.25 23.51
N GLY A 353 -16.39 -15.12 22.51
CA GLY A 353 -17.59 -15.70 21.89
C GLY A 353 -18.01 -17.02 22.55
N ASP A 354 -18.71 -17.87 21.79
CA ASP A 354 -19.01 -19.26 22.17
C ASP A 354 -18.95 -20.17 20.94
N PRO A 355 -18.40 -21.40 21.03
CA PRO A 355 -18.34 -22.34 19.90
C PRO A 355 -19.71 -22.71 19.31
N SER A 356 -20.81 -22.53 20.04
CA SER A 356 -22.16 -22.83 19.56
C SER A 356 -22.76 -21.72 18.68
N MET A 357 -22.08 -20.58 18.50
CA MET A 357 -22.53 -19.51 17.62
C MET A 357 -22.45 -19.94 16.15
N GLU A 358 -23.37 -19.43 15.32
CA GLU A 358 -23.26 -19.61 13.87
C GLU A 358 -22.04 -18.86 13.31
N PRO A 359 -21.20 -19.51 12.49
CA PRO A 359 -20.05 -18.85 11.90
C PRO A 359 -20.46 -17.82 10.86
N GLY A 360 -19.75 -16.69 10.86
CA GLY A 360 -19.85 -15.66 9.84
C GLY A 360 -19.34 -16.15 8.50
N LYS A 361 -20.01 -15.73 7.43
CA LYS A 361 -19.66 -16.02 6.03
C LYS A 361 -19.63 -14.71 5.25
N LEU A 362 -18.49 -14.46 4.62
CA LEU A 362 -18.22 -13.28 3.81
C LEU A 362 -17.94 -13.71 2.38
N LYS A 363 -18.48 -12.97 1.41
CA LYS A 363 -18.23 -13.11 -0.02
C LYS A 363 -18.00 -11.73 -0.63
N ASP A 364 -16.91 -11.59 -1.36
CA ASP A 364 -16.52 -10.37 -2.04
C ASP A 364 -16.23 -10.69 -3.50
N HIS A 365 -16.91 -9.98 -4.39
CA HIS A 365 -16.76 -10.07 -5.83
C HIS A 365 -16.32 -8.70 -6.35
N SER A 366 -15.23 -8.65 -7.11
CA SER A 366 -14.83 -7.45 -7.83
C SER A 366 -14.52 -7.75 -9.28
N ALA A 367 -14.94 -6.88 -10.20
CA ALA A 367 -14.64 -6.98 -11.62
C ALA A 367 -14.09 -5.63 -12.13
N TYR A 368 -13.11 -5.68 -13.01
CA TYR A 368 -12.53 -4.53 -13.68
C TYR A 368 -12.46 -4.73 -15.19
N ILE A 369 -12.62 -3.63 -15.92
CA ILE A 369 -12.31 -3.53 -17.35
C ILE A 369 -11.34 -2.36 -17.53
N TYR A 370 -10.23 -2.60 -18.22
CA TYR A 370 -9.22 -1.60 -18.53
C TYR A 370 -9.04 -1.47 -20.04
N LEU A 371 -9.00 -0.24 -20.53
CA LEU A 371 -8.62 0.12 -21.89
C LEU A 371 -7.36 0.98 -21.83
N ASP A 372 -6.27 0.46 -22.34
CA ASP A 372 -5.02 1.19 -22.54
C ASP A 372 -4.83 1.41 -24.04
N ARG A 373 -4.68 2.67 -24.46
CA ARG A 373 -4.42 3.02 -25.86
C ARG A 373 -3.32 4.06 -25.99
N LYS A 374 -2.29 3.77 -26.78
CA LYS A 374 -1.37 4.79 -27.29
C LYS A 374 -2.07 5.56 -28.40
N LEU A 375 -2.27 6.86 -28.21
CA LEU A 375 -2.87 7.73 -29.24
C LEU A 375 -1.81 8.13 -30.27
N ASN A 376 -0.60 8.41 -29.79
CA ASN A 376 0.62 8.63 -30.57
C ASN A 376 1.84 8.35 -29.66
N GLU A 377 3.03 8.77 -30.08
CA GLU A 377 4.27 8.56 -29.32
C GLU A 377 4.29 9.27 -27.96
N ASN A 378 3.66 10.44 -27.87
CA ASN A 378 3.66 11.30 -26.69
C ASN A 378 2.46 11.06 -25.77
N TRP A 379 1.30 10.72 -26.33
CA TRP A 379 0.02 10.68 -25.65
C TRP A 379 -0.55 9.27 -25.48
N LYS A 380 -0.96 8.97 -24.25
CA LYS A 380 -1.55 7.69 -23.84
C LYS A 380 -2.88 7.92 -23.12
N LEU A 381 -3.91 7.22 -23.58
CA LEU A 381 -5.22 7.14 -22.95
C LEU A 381 -5.27 5.88 -22.07
N HIS A 382 -5.75 6.04 -20.84
CA HIS A 382 -6.11 4.95 -19.95
C HIS A 382 -7.53 5.18 -19.44
N ALA A 383 -8.40 4.19 -19.62
CA ALA A 383 -9.75 4.18 -19.07
C ALA A 383 -9.98 2.89 -18.29
N GLN A 384 -10.61 2.98 -17.13
CA GLN A 384 -10.96 1.82 -16.33
C GLN A 384 -12.32 1.95 -15.66
N MET A 385 -13.04 0.83 -15.56
CA MET A 385 -14.29 0.70 -14.84
C MET A 385 -14.18 -0.44 -13.85
N ALA A 386 -14.83 -0.33 -12.70
CA ALA A 386 -14.88 -1.40 -11.73
C ALA A 386 -16.24 -1.51 -11.04
N TYR A 387 -16.59 -2.72 -10.66
CA TYR A 387 -17.76 -3.03 -9.84
C TYR A 387 -17.34 -3.94 -8.69
N PHE A 388 -17.83 -3.65 -7.50
CA PHE A 388 -17.62 -4.40 -6.27
C PHE A 388 -18.96 -4.77 -5.65
N ASN A 389 -19.09 -6.02 -5.26
CA ASN A 389 -20.25 -6.57 -4.57
C ASN A 389 -19.79 -7.37 -3.36
N PHE A 390 -20.16 -6.88 -2.18
CA PHE A 390 -19.79 -7.46 -0.90
C PHE A 390 -21.04 -7.94 -0.17
N ASP A 391 -20.98 -9.16 0.34
CA ASP A 391 -22.04 -9.78 1.13
C ASP A 391 -21.46 -10.45 2.36
N MET A 392 -22.02 -10.13 3.53
CA MET A 392 -21.68 -10.78 4.78
C MET A 392 -22.93 -11.23 5.52
N LYS A 393 -22.93 -12.50 5.94
CA LYS A 393 -23.93 -13.08 6.84
C LYS A 393 -23.20 -13.48 8.11
N ALA A 394 -23.44 -12.79 9.21
CA ALA A 394 -22.72 -13.03 10.44
C ALA A 394 -23.56 -12.74 11.68
N THR A 395 -22.99 -13.10 12.81
CA THR A 395 -23.52 -12.85 14.14
C THR A 395 -22.40 -12.22 14.96
N SER A 396 -22.78 -11.45 15.98
CA SER A 396 -21.82 -10.80 16.86
C SER A 396 -22.30 -10.92 18.30
N THR A 397 -21.34 -10.99 19.21
CA THR A 397 -21.60 -10.85 20.64
C THR A 397 -20.66 -9.80 21.19
N TRP A 398 -21.05 -9.09 22.25
CA TRP A 398 -20.17 -8.15 22.91
C TRP A 398 -20.56 -7.99 24.37
N LEU A 399 -19.62 -7.49 25.17
CA LEU A 399 -19.80 -7.25 26.59
C LEU A 399 -20.77 -6.08 26.83
N ASN A 400 -21.75 -6.29 27.71
CA ASN A 400 -22.63 -5.22 28.21
C ASN A 400 -21.88 -4.39 29.28
N TYR A 401 -21.39 -5.07 30.31
CA TYR A 401 -20.59 -4.51 31.39
C TYR A 401 -19.70 -5.59 32.01
N MET A 402 -18.72 -5.16 32.80
CA MET A 402 -17.76 -6.02 33.49
C MET A 402 -17.98 -5.92 35.00
N LYS A 403 -17.93 -7.04 35.73
CA LYS A 403 -17.88 -7.04 37.20
C LYS A 403 -16.43 -7.18 37.69
N ALA A 404 -16.18 -6.76 38.94
CA ALA A 404 -14.83 -6.80 39.53
C ALA A 404 -14.23 -8.22 39.60
N ASN A 405 -15.07 -9.25 39.70
CA ASN A 405 -14.66 -10.66 39.71
C ASN A 405 -14.37 -11.23 38.30
N GLY A 406 -14.56 -10.45 37.23
CA GLY A 406 -14.33 -10.86 35.86
C GLY A 406 -15.57 -11.40 35.11
N ASP A 407 -16.74 -11.39 35.73
CA ASP A 407 -17.98 -11.78 35.03
C ASP A 407 -18.38 -10.72 34.00
N MET A 408 -18.69 -11.19 32.79
CA MET A 408 -19.11 -10.38 31.65
C MET A 408 -20.43 -10.88 31.06
N PRO A 409 -21.57 -10.29 31.47
CA PRO A 409 -22.80 -10.41 30.71
C PRO A 409 -22.61 -9.87 29.29
N ARG A 410 -23.10 -10.60 28.30
CA ARG A 410 -22.94 -10.29 26.87
C ARG A 410 -24.28 -10.19 26.19
N TYR A 411 -24.40 -9.29 25.22
CA TYR A 411 -25.51 -9.26 24.28
C TYR A 411 -25.17 -10.06 23.01
N TYR A 412 -26.17 -10.35 22.21
CA TYR A 412 -26.04 -11.03 20.92
C TYR A 412 -26.80 -10.26 19.84
N SER A 413 -26.14 -10.00 18.71
CA SER A 413 -26.65 -9.21 17.60
C SER A 413 -26.47 -9.97 16.29
N ILE A 414 -27.31 -9.64 15.32
CA ILE A 414 -27.00 -9.93 13.92
C ILE A 414 -25.90 -8.96 13.45
N ALA A 415 -25.11 -9.38 12.46
CA ALA A 415 -24.06 -8.56 11.86
C ALA A 415 -24.01 -8.81 10.35
N ASP A 416 -25.17 -8.68 9.70
CA ASP A 416 -25.27 -8.85 8.25
C ASP A 416 -24.96 -7.53 7.55
N GLU A 417 -24.15 -7.59 6.49
CA GLU A 417 -23.72 -6.41 5.73
C GLU A 417 -23.84 -6.67 4.24
N HIS A 418 -24.08 -5.60 3.48
CA HIS A 418 -24.09 -5.63 2.03
C HIS A 418 -23.49 -4.33 1.47
N GLY A 419 -22.64 -4.45 0.46
CA GLY A 419 -21.97 -3.32 -0.19
C GLY A 419 -22.01 -3.42 -1.70
N GLU A 420 -22.29 -2.30 -2.37
CA GLU A 420 -22.27 -2.17 -3.83
C GLU A 420 -21.51 -0.91 -4.22
N ASN A 421 -20.39 -1.08 -4.92
CA ASN A 421 -19.60 0.06 -5.38
C ASN A 421 -19.34 -0.02 -6.88
N SER A 422 -19.48 1.11 -7.56
CA SER A 422 -19.21 1.27 -8.99
C SER A 422 -18.26 2.43 -9.20
N PHE A 423 -17.26 2.24 -10.04
CA PHE A 423 -16.23 3.24 -10.29
C PHE A 423 -15.95 3.37 -11.80
N GLY A 424 -15.60 4.58 -12.22
CA GLY A 424 -15.11 4.87 -13.57
C GLY A 424 -13.99 5.89 -13.51
N GLN A 425 -12.92 5.67 -14.25
CA GLN A 425 -11.80 6.61 -14.35
C GLN A 425 -11.33 6.68 -15.80
N VAL A 426 -11.06 7.89 -16.28
CA VAL A 426 -10.43 8.13 -17.58
C VAL A 426 -9.31 9.12 -17.37
N SER A 427 -8.14 8.82 -17.94
CA SER A 427 -6.97 9.68 -17.86
C SER A 427 -6.22 9.71 -19.18
N LEU A 428 -5.68 10.88 -19.49
CA LEU A 428 -4.85 11.15 -20.64
C LEU A 428 -3.50 11.66 -20.14
N ASN A 429 -2.43 10.97 -20.53
CA ASN A 429 -1.07 11.29 -20.13
C ASN A 429 -0.22 11.64 -21.35
N GLY A 430 0.40 12.81 -21.35
CA GLY A 430 1.22 13.35 -22.43
C GLY A 430 2.60 13.82 -21.96
N GLU A 431 3.55 13.87 -22.87
CA GLU A 431 4.81 14.61 -22.69
C GLU A 431 4.98 15.59 -23.85
N GLU A 432 5.28 16.85 -23.53
CA GLU A 432 5.41 17.94 -24.49
C GLU A 432 6.61 18.82 -24.13
N TYR A 433 7.09 19.63 -25.08
CA TYR A 433 8.21 20.54 -24.85
C TYR A 433 7.84 21.98 -25.23
N THR A 434 8.10 22.92 -24.31
CA THR A 434 8.03 24.36 -24.58
C THR A 434 9.45 24.92 -24.51
N GLY A 435 10.15 24.94 -25.64
CA GLY A 435 11.58 25.25 -25.67
C GLY A 435 12.38 24.17 -24.94
N SER A 436 13.16 24.55 -23.92
CA SER A 436 13.95 23.61 -23.10
C SER A 436 13.17 23.01 -21.91
N VAL A 437 11.92 23.41 -21.71
CA VAL A 437 11.07 22.94 -20.61
C VAL A 437 10.31 21.70 -21.05
N ARG A 438 10.49 20.57 -20.36
CA ARG A 438 9.68 19.36 -20.56
C ARG A 438 8.43 19.44 -19.69
N HIS A 439 7.27 19.20 -20.28
CA HIS A 439 5.99 19.06 -19.61
C HIS A 439 5.62 17.58 -19.53
N ARG A 440 5.05 17.17 -18.41
CA ARG A 440 4.44 15.85 -18.19
C ARG A 440 3.01 16.11 -17.74
N ILE A 441 2.09 16.00 -18.68
CA ILE A 441 0.70 16.44 -18.52
C ILE A 441 -0.17 15.23 -18.22
N LEU A 442 -0.98 15.32 -17.16
CA LEU A 442 -2.02 14.36 -16.79
C LEU A 442 -3.36 15.10 -16.68
N ILE A 443 -4.35 14.68 -17.46
CA ILE A 443 -5.72 15.20 -17.39
C ILE A 443 -6.66 14.02 -17.21
N GLY A 444 -7.68 14.13 -16.38
CA GLY A 444 -8.66 13.06 -16.25
C GLY A 444 -9.92 13.39 -15.49
N ALA A 445 -10.79 12.40 -15.44
CA ALA A 445 -12.05 12.44 -14.71
C ALA A 445 -12.29 11.12 -13.99
N ASP A 446 -12.79 11.19 -12.76
CA ASP A 446 -13.15 10.03 -11.96
C ASP A 446 -14.59 10.14 -11.44
N TYR A 447 -15.29 9.01 -11.47
CA TYR A 447 -16.62 8.78 -10.92
C TYR A 447 -16.56 7.65 -9.88
N GLY A 448 -17.34 7.79 -8.81
CA GLY A 448 -17.58 6.72 -7.86
C GLY A 448 -18.96 6.78 -7.24
N ASN A 449 -19.59 5.62 -7.10
CA ASN A 449 -20.82 5.40 -6.36
C ASN A 449 -20.54 4.30 -5.35
N LYS A 450 -20.70 4.59 -4.06
CA LYS A 450 -20.48 3.64 -2.98
C LYS A 450 -21.73 3.53 -2.13
N LYS A 451 -22.25 2.32 -1.98
CA LYS A 451 -23.45 2.04 -1.19
C LYS A 451 -23.16 0.95 -0.18
N PHE A 452 -23.65 1.14 1.03
CA PHE A 452 -23.50 0.19 2.12
C PHE A 452 -24.78 0.11 2.94
N TRP A 453 -25.11 -1.11 3.35
CA TRP A 453 -26.21 -1.43 4.25
C TRP A 453 -25.71 -2.38 5.35
N GLY A 454 -25.95 -2.03 6.61
CA GLY A 454 -25.69 -2.89 7.75
C GLY A 454 -26.95 -3.14 8.59
N ASP A 455 -27.26 -4.41 8.85
CA ASP A 455 -28.18 -4.81 9.90
C ASP A 455 -27.39 -5.32 11.10
N PHE A 456 -27.37 -4.48 12.15
CA PHE A 456 -26.66 -4.74 13.41
C PHE A 456 -27.61 -4.78 14.62
N ARG A 457 -28.90 -5.07 14.40
CA ARG A 457 -29.90 -5.08 15.48
C ARG A 457 -29.51 -6.07 16.58
N THR A 458 -29.67 -5.64 17.83
CA THR A 458 -29.56 -6.52 18.99
C THR A 458 -30.73 -7.51 18.97
N ILE A 459 -30.40 -8.79 19.10
CA ILE A 459 -31.36 -9.90 19.09
C ILE A 459 -31.64 -10.36 20.53
N LEU A 460 -30.61 -10.42 21.35
CA LEU A 460 -30.70 -10.66 22.79
C LEU A 460 -29.92 -9.59 23.53
N ASP A 461 -30.59 -8.82 24.38
CA ASP A 461 -29.92 -7.82 25.26
C ASP A 461 -29.00 -8.49 26.29
N SER A 462 -29.26 -9.75 26.64
CA SER A 462 -28.36 -10.60 27.40
C SER A 462 -28.53 -12.05 26.97
N ILE A 463 -27.43 -12.76 26.75
CA ILE A 463 -27.46 -14.20 26.49
C ILE A 463 -27.99 -14.91 27.75
N PRO A 464 -29.07 -15.71 27.67
CA PRO A 464 -29.71 -16.35 28.83
C PRO A 464 -28.91 -17.57 29.30
N SER A 465 -27.73 -17.31 29.83
CA SER A 465 -26.79 -18.27 30.40
C SER A 465 -26.02 -17.62 31.55
N ALA A 466 -25.24 -18.41 32.32
CA ALA A 466 -24.30 -17.82 33.27
C ALA A 466 -23.35 -16.86 32.52
N PRO A 467 -23.00 -15.70 33.11
CA PRO A 467 -22.07 -14.77 32.46
C PRO A 467 -20.74 -15.47 32.22
N LEU A 468 -20.12 -15.18 31.07
CA LEU A 468 -18.76 -15.67 30.81
C LEU A 468 -17.83 -14.99 31.83
N ASN A 469 -16.88 -15.72 32.40
CA ASN A 469 -15.86 -15.14 33.28
C ASN A 469 -14.52 -15.06 32.52
N VAL A 470 -13.84 -13.91 32.55
CA VAL A 470 -12.56 -13.73 31.82
C VAL A 470 -11.39 -14.54 32.37
N TYR A 471 -11.45 -14.89 33.65
CA TYR A 471 -10.40 -15.63 34.35
C TYR A 471 -10.66 -17.15 34.34
N ASP A 472 -11.93 -17.58 34.34
CA ASP A 472 -12.35 -18.98 34.19
C ASP A 472 -13.51 -19.12 33.17
N PRO A 473 -13.24 -18.98 31.86
CA PRO A 473 -14.30 -19.01 30.86
C PRO A 473 -14.89 -20.41 30.70
N LYS A 474 -16.21 -20.52 30.84
CA LYS A 474 -16.98 -21.72 30.50
C LYS A 474 -17.70 -21.51 29.16
N TYR A 475 -17.44 -22.41 28.23
CA TYR A 475 -17.99 -22.41 26.87
C TYR A 475 -18.97 -23.56 26.66
N GLY A 476 -19.68 -23.54 25.53
CA GLY A 476 -20.61 -24.60 25.14
C GLY A 476 -22.03 -24.30 25.60
N ILE A 477 -22.45 -23.05 25.45
CA ILE A 477 -23.84 -22.66 25.63
C ILE A 477 -24.68 -23.50 24.65
N PRO A 478 -25.82 -24.10 25.07
CA PRO A 478 -26.64 -24.89 24.15
C PRO A 478 -27.04 -24.06 22.92
N GLY A 479 -26.85 -24.60 21.72
CA GLY A 479 -27.13 -23.87 20.46
C GLY A 479 -28.56 -23.31 20.37
N SER A 480 -29.53 -23.96 21.02
CA SER A 480 -30.93 -23.51 21.12
C SER A 480 -31.12 -22.18 21.88
N VAL A 481 -30.11 -21.72 22.61
CA VAL A 481 -30.09 -20.40 23.25
C VAL A 481 -29.94 -19.29 22.21
N PHE A 482 -29.24 -19.55 21.10
CA PHE A 482 -29.06 -18.58 20.04
C PHE A 482 -30.26 -18.64 19.08
N PRO A 483 -31.03 -17.56 18.92
CA PRO A 483 -32.21 -17.58 18.07
C PRO A 483 -31.85 -17.76 16.60
N THR A 484 -32.67 -18.52 15.87
CA THR A 484 -32.59 -18.55 14.41
C THR A 484 -32.94 -17.18 13.85
N LEU A 485 -32.04 -16.61 13.08
CA LEU A 485 -32.20 -15.27 12.53
C LEU A 485 -33.03 -15.30 11.24
N ASP A 486 -34.14 -14.58 11.21
CA ASP A 486 -34.93 -14.39 9.99
C ASP A 486 -34.16 -13.53 8.99
N ARG A 487 -33.82 -14.15 7.86
CA ARG A 487 -33.12 -13.56 6.70
C ARG A 487 -33.94 -13.74 5.41
N SER A 488 -35.25 -13.89 5.51
CA SER A 488 -36.18 -13.99 4.37
C SER A 488 -36.15 -12.75 3.48
N GLN A 489 -35.97 -11.57 4.08
CA GLN A 489 -35.76 -10.30 3.38
C GLN A 489 -34.28 -9.94 3.25
N SER A 490 -33.93 -9.25 2.17
CA SER A 490 -32.55 -8.78 1.93
C SER A 490 -32.10 -7.79 2.99
N VAL A 491 -30.77 -7.67 3.19
CA VAL A 491 -30.17 -6.68 4.11
C VAL A 491 -30.61 -5.27 3.74
N LYS A 492 -30.76 -4.96 2.44
CA LYS A 492 -31.22 -3.63 1.98
C LYS A 492 -32.59 -3.25 2.54
N VAL A 493 -33.49 -4.22 2.67
CA VAL A 493 -34.84 -4.01 3.22
C VAL A 493 -34.79 -3.95 4.75
N ARG A 494 -34.15 -4.94 5.38
CA ARG A 494 -34.07 -5.02 6.85
C ARG A 494 -33.31 -3.84 7.47
N ALA A 495 -32.27 -3.37 6.80
CA ALA A 495 -31.48 -2.21 7.21
C ALA A 495 -32.10 -0.87 6.74
N GLY A 496 -33.19 -0.86 5.98
CA GLY A 496 -33.73 0.35 5.35
C GLY A 496 -34.08 1.50 6.31
N GLY A 497 -34.28 1.22 7.60
CA GLY A 497 -34.47 2.21 8.66
C GLY A 497 -33.31 2.32 9.68
N SER A 498 -32.18 1.68 9.41
CA SER A 498 -31.01 1.62 10.30
C SER A 498 -30.06 2.80 10.09
N ASN A 499 -29.26 3.14 11.13
CA ASN A 499 -28.22 4.18 11.06
C ASN A 499 -27.04 3.80 10.14
N TYR A 500 -27.00 2.56 9.66
CA TYR A 500 -25.87 1.97 8.95
C TYR A 500 -26.13 1.84 7.44
N VAL A 501 -26.99 2.71 6.91
CA VAL A 501 -27.18 2.89 5.46
C VAL A 501 -26.45 4.16 5.03
N THR A 502 -25.54 4.01 4.08
CA THR A 502 -24.77 5.13 3.53
C THR A 502 -24.67 5.03 2.02
N SER A 503 -24.86 6.16 1.33
CA SER A 503 -24.58 6.30 -0.10
C SER A 503 -23.69 7.51 -0.33
N THR A 504 -22.60 7.33 -1.07
CA THR A 504 -21.67 8.40 -1.45
C THR A 504 -21.43 8.36 -2.95
N ASN A 505 -21.70 9.47 -3.63
CA ASN A 505 -21.50 9.64 -5.06
C ASN A 505 -20.51 10.76 -5.29
N TYR A 506 -19.53 10.58 -6.17
CA TYR A 506 -18.67 11.68 -6.57
C TYR A 506 -18.42 11.69 -8.08
N MET A 507 -18.22 12.90 -8.58
CA MET A 507 -17.66 13.17 -9.90
C MET A 507 -16.51 14.16 -9.70
N SER A 508 -15.41 13.95 -10.40
CA SER A 508 -14.24 14.80 -10.24
C SER A 508 -13.46 14.93 -11.53
N PHE A 509 -12.84 16.09 -11.69
CA PHE A 509 -12.00 16.45 -12.84
C PHE A 509 -10.68 16.96 -12.31
N TYR A 510 -9.59 16.57 -12.95
CA TYR A 510 -8.25 16.93 -12.51
C TYR A 510 -7.31 17.18 -13.67
N ALA A 511 -6.35 18.06 -13.43
CA ALA A 511 -5.25 18.36 -14.32
C ALA A 511 -3.96 18.49 -13.49
N HIS A 512 -2.87 17.98 -14.04
CA HIS A 512 -1.53 18.07 -13.48
C HIS A 512 -0.51 18.26 -14.58
N ASP A 513 0.47 19.11 -14.30
CA ASP A 513 1.63 19.31 -15.16
C ASP A 513 2.90 19.29 -14.28
N GLU A 514 3.83 18.40 -14.64
CA GLU A 514 5.21 18.45 -14.15
C GLU A 514 6.10 19.12 -15.18
N LEU A 515 6.55 20.33 -14.85
CA LEU A 515 7.49 21.11 -15.63
C LEU A 515 8.91 20.82 -15.17
N ALA A 516 9.76 20.35 -16.07
CA ALA A 516 11.17 20.09 -15.82
C ALA A 516 12.06 21.14 -16.50
N PHE A 517 12.92 21.76 -15.70
CA PHE A 517 13.86 22.82 -16.06
C PHE A 517 15.30 22.36 -15.83
N LEU A 518 16.26 23.14 -16.35
CA LEU A 518 17.70 22.96 -16.09
C LEU A 518 18.18 21.55 -16.44
N GLU A 519 17.91 21.10 -17.68
CA GLU A 519 18.22 19.73 -18.14
C GLU A 519 17.59 18.67 -17.22
N GLU A 520 16.32 18.89 -16.87
CA GLU A 520 15.57 18.03 -15.95
C GLU A 520 16.24 17.88 -14.58
N LYS A 521 16.87 18.92 -14.03
CA LYS A 521 17.32 18.90 -12.63
C LYS A 521 16.28 19.47 -11.69
N LEU A 522 15.53 20.48 -12.13
CA LEU A 522 14.49 21.12 -11.33
C LEU A 522 13.11 20.76 -11.88
N ARG A 523 12.25 20.18 -11.06
CA ARG A 523 10.88 19.76 -11.42
C ARG A 523 9.87 20.52 -10.57
N LEU A 524 8.98 21.26 -11.21
CA LEU A 524 7.81 21.89 -10.60
C LEU A 524 6.57 21.07 -10.97
N SER A 525 5.88 20.52 -9.97
CA SER A 525 4.66 19.73 -10.12
C SER A 525 3.46 20.54 -9.66
N LEU A 526 2.58 20.92 -10.58
CA LEU A 526 1.34 21.65 -10.30
C LEU A 526 0.15 20.74 -10.57
N GLY A 527 -0.70 20.56 -9.58
CA GLY A 527 -1.93 19.75 -9.70
C GLY A 527 -3.14 20.50 -9.16
N LEU A 528 -4.27 20.32 -9.81
CA LEU A 528 -5.56 20.81 -9.32
C LEU A 528 -6.63 19.77 -9.59
N ARG A 529 -7.46 19.52 -8.58
CA ARG A 529 -8.64 18.68 -8.71
C ARG A 529 -9.87 19.38 -8.18
N TYR A 530 -10.95 19.28 -8.94
CA TYR A 530 -12.29 19.71 -8.55
C TYR A 530 -13.17 18.48 -8.37
N THR A 531 -13.77 18.33 -7.18
CA THR A 531 -14.66 17.23 -6.85
C THR A 531 -16.03 17.77 -6.43
N ILE A 532 -17.08 17.19 -7.00
CA ILE A 532 -18.47 17.30 -6.55
C ILE A 532 -18.81 15.98 -5.87
N ASN A 533 -19.28 16.03 -4.64
CA ASN A 533 -19.56 14.84 -3.84
C ASN A 533 -20.92 14.96 -3.18
N GLU A 534 -21.76 13.95 -3.35
CA GLU A 534 -23.07 13.84 -2.72
C GLU A 534 -23.03 12.72 -1.69
N THR A 535 -23.32 13.06 -0.45
CA THR A 535 -23.42 12.06 0.63
C THR A 535 -24.83 12.04 1.19
N ILE A 536 -25.45 10.87 1.15
CA ILE A 536 -26.80 10.62 1.66
C ILE A 536 -26.66 9.70 2.88
N GLY A 537 -27.15 10.17 4.02
CA GLY A 537 -27.18 9.45 5.29
C GLY A 537 -28.60 9.14 5.79
N LYS A 538 -28.66 8.51 6.97
CA LYS A 538 -29.80 7.97 7.76
C LYS A 538 -31.23 8.47 7.48
N THR A 539 -31.49 9.75 7.26
CA THR A 539 -32.86 10.30 7.25
C THR A 539 -33.21 11.15 6.01
N SER A 540 -32.31 11.27 5.03
CA SER A 540 -32.46 12.24 3.90
C SER A 540 -32.70 13.70 4.35
N VAL A 541 -32.59 14.01 5.64
CA VAL A 541 -32.85 15.35 6.22
C VAL A 541 -31.80 16.37 5.79
N ALA A 542 -30.65 15.92 5.29
CA ALA A 542 -29.64 16.77 4.68
C ALA A 542 -28.88 16.01 3.60
N ASP A 543 -29.50 15.80 2.43
CA ASP A 543 -28.74 15.50 1.22
C ASP A 543 -27.70 16.60 1.03
N ARG A 544 -26.43 16.22 1.00
CA ARG A 544 -25.33 17.18 1.01
C ARG A 544 -24.50 17.05 -0.25
N THR A 545 -24.47 18.12 -1.04
CA THR A 545 -23.53 18.28 -2.15
C THR A 545 -22.35 19.14 -1.71
N ASP A 546 -21.20 18.51 -1.53
CA ASP A 546 -19.92 19.17 -1.30
C ASP A 546 -19.21 19.47 -2.62
N LYS A 547 -18.65 20.68 -2.73
CA LYS A 547 -17.78 21.08 -3.83
C LYS A 547 -16.43 21.47 -3.25
N ALA A 548 -15.36 20.88 -3.77
CA ALA A 548 -14.02 21.12 -3.26
C ALA A 548 -13.00 21.23 -4.38
N PHE A 549 -12.13 22.25 -4.25
CA PHE A 549 -10.87 22.33 -4.98
C PHE A 549 -9.75 21.84 -4.07
N THR A 550 -8.90 20.98 -4.61
CA THR A 550 -7.72 20.41 -3.93
C THR A 550 -6.47 20.70 -4.77
N PRO A 551 -5.75 21.79 -4.47
CA PRO A 551 -4.50 22.13 -5.14
C PRO A 551 -3.33 21.31 -4.58
N ARG A 552 -2.35 21.10 -5.44
CA ARG A 552 -1.06 20.48 -5.14
C ARG A 552 0.07 21.29 -5.78
N VAL A 553 1.11 21.59 -5.01
CA VAL A 553 2.34 22.22 -5.49
C VAL A 553 3.52 21.43 -4.93
N GLY A 554 4.28 20.79 -5.81
CA GLY A 554 5.50 20.06 -5.48
C GLY A 554 6.70 20.67 -6.18
N LEU A 555 7.84 20.72 -5.52
CA LEU A 555 9.12 21.10 -6.10
C LEU A 555 10.14 20.01 -5.79
N SER A 556 10.86 19.55 -6.80
CA SER A 556 11.90 18.54 -6.67
C SER A 556 13.16 19.00 -7.40
N TYR A 557 14.32 18.79 -6.78
CA TYR A 557 15.62 19.13 -7.37
C TYR A 557 16.57 17.94 -7.25
N SER A 558 17.04 17.43 -8.38
CA SER A 558 18.09 16.42 -8.43
C SER A 558 19.45 17.09 -8.27
N ILE A 559 20.08 16.85 -7.12
CA ILE A 559 21.45 17.30 -6.82
C ILE A 559 22.42 16.57 -7.76
N ASP A 560 22.21 15.27 -7.93
CA ASP A 560 22.90 14.42 -8.89
C ASP A 560 21.97 13.28 -9.36
N LYS A 561 22.50 12.31 -10.10
CA LYS A 561 21.71 11.19 -10.66
C LYS A 561 21.15 10.23 -9.61
N SER A 562 21.65 10.30 -8.38
CA SER A 562 21.34 9.40 -7.27
C SER A 562 20.65 10.10 -6.11
N MET A 563 20.58 11.43 -6.09
CA MET A 563 20.07 12.19 -4.94
C MET A 563 19.16 13.33 -5.37
N SER A 564 17.98 13.39 -4.75
CA SER A 564 16.99 14.44 -4.96
C SER A 564 16.48 14.98 -3.63
N VAL A 565 16.19 16.28 -3.60
CA VAL A 565 15.51 16.97 -2.51
C VAL A 565 14.17 17.47 -2.99
N TYR A 566 13.18 17.55 -2.11
CA TYR A 566 11.86 18.02 -2.50
C TYR A 566 11.12 18.77 -1.39
N GLY A 567 10.13 19.54 -1.80
CA GLY A 567 9.08 20.12 -0.97
C GLY A 567 7.71 19.90 -1.60
N LEU A 568 6.68 19.78 -0.77
CA LEU A 568 5.31 19.51 -1.18
C LEU A 568 4.33 20.30 -0.30
N PHE A 569 3.37 20.93 -0.95
CA PHE A 569 2.10 21.35 -0.37
C PHE A 569 0.97 20.60 -1.06
N ASP A 570 0.10 19.96 -0.29
CA ASP A 570 -1.07 19.25 -0.79
C ASP A 570 -2.25 19.44 0.18
N GLN A 571 -3.47 19.39 -0.37
CA GLN A 571 -4.72 19.50 0.38
C GLN A 571 -5.60 18.31 0.11
N SER A 572 -6.28 17.82 1.14
CA SER A 572 -7.32 16.79 1.00
C SER A 572 -8.64 17.24 1.61
N PHE A 573 -9.71 16.55 1.25
CA PHE A 573 -10.98 16.67 1.96
C PHE A 573 -11.70 15.33 2.05
N VAL A 574 -12.52 15.18 3.09
CA VAL A 574 -13.44 14.05 3.28
C VAL A 574 -14.83 14.62 3.54
N PRO A 575 -15.85 14.29 2.72
CA PRO A 575 -17.22 14.67 3.02
C PRO A 575 -17.69 13.99 4.31
N VAL A 576 -18.54 14.65 5.07
CA VAL A 576 -19.18 14.07 6.24
C VAL A 576 -20.67 14.37 6.19
N ALA A 577 -21.50 13.37 6.47
CA ALA A 577 -22.94 13.52 6.54
C ALA A 577 -23.38 13.87 7.97
N GLY A 578 -24.58 14.45 8.08
CA GLY A 578 -25.21 14.76 9.35
C GLY A 578 -25.13 16.24 9.74
N THR A 579 -25.76 16.53 10.87
CA THR A 579 -25.86 17.87 11.46
C THR A 579 -25.43 17.84 12.92
N ASP A 580 -25.03 18.99 13.45
CA ASP A 580 -24.91 19.20 14.88
C ASP A 580 -26.29 19.18 15.57
N TRP A 581 -26.29 19.38 16.89
CA TRP A 581 -27.50 19.44 17.70
C TRP A 581 -28.47 20.55 17.26
N GLU A 582 -27.94 21.69 16.84
CA GLU A 582 -28.71 22.84 16.35
C GLU A 582 -29.23 22.66 14.91
N GLY A 583 -28.89 21.55 14.25
CA GLY A 583 -29.33 21.23 12.89
C GLY A 583 -28.47 21.83 11.78
N ASN A 584 -27.30 22.42 12.09
CA ASN A 584 -26.36 22.89 11.09
C ASN A 584 -25.60 21.71 10.48
N ALA A 585 -25.48 21.69 9.16
CA ALA A 585 -24.72 20.65 8.47
C ALA A 585 -23.21 20.72 8.75
N PHE A 586 -22.58 19.58 9.04
CA PHE A 586 -21.14 19.51 9.30
C PHE A 586 -20.31 19.91 8.09
N LYS A 587 -19.28 20.75 8.26
CA LYS A 587 -18.33 21.08 7.19
C LYS A 587 -17.44 19.86 6.85
N PRO A 588 -16.91 19.72 5.62
CA PRO A 588 -16.04 18.61 5.29
C PRO A 588 -14.76 18.67 6.13
N ILE A 589 -14.21 17.49 6.41
CA ILE A 589 -12.88 17.40 7.01
C ILE A 589 -11.89 17.90 5.96
N ARG A 590 -10.97 18.78 6.34
CA ARG A 590 -9.92 19.28 5.46
C ARG A 590 -8.53 18.98 5.99
N GLY A 591 -7.67 18.51 5.10
CA GLY A 591 -6.25 18.29 5.31
C GLY A 591 -5.42 19.36 4.64
N ASN A 592 -4.39 19.86 5.32
CA ASN A 592 -3.32 20.65 4.71
C ASN A 592 -1.99 20.06 5.16
N ASP A 593 -1.11 19.79 4.21
CA ASP A 593 0.22 19.28 4.51
C ASP A 593 1.29 20.14 3.90
N LEU A 594 2.38 20.24 4.64
CA LEU A 594 3.65 20.79 4.21
C LEU A 594 4.69 19.72 4.52
N GLU A 595 5.29 19.20 3.47
CA GLU A 595 6.32 18.15 3.55
C GLU A 595 7.59 18.62 2.85
N ALA A 596 8.74 18.25 3.40
CA ALA A 596 10.02 18.35 2.74
C ALA A 596 10.82 17.07 2.97
N GLY A 597 11.65 16.68 2.01
CA GLY A 597 12.43 15.45 2.16
C GLY A 597 13.60 15.34 1.20
N VAL A 598 14.40 14.31 1.45
CA VAL A 598 15.59 13.94 0.69
C VAL A 598 15.49 12.46 0.36
N LYS A 599 15.77 12.12 -0.89
CA LYS A 599 15.80 10.75 -1.40
C LYS A 599 17.17 10.49 -1.98
N LYS A 600 17.73 9.32 -1.69
CA LYS A 600 19.04 8.94 -2.20
C LYS A 600 19.09 7.46 -2.54
N GLU A 601 19.50 7.18 -3.77
CA GLU A 601 19.90 5.87 -4.24
C GLU A 601 21.39 5.64 -3.99
N TRP A 602 21.73 4.39 -3.73
CA TRP A 602 23.09 3.99 -3.40
C TRP A 602 23.53 2.80 -4.25
N MET A 603 24.84 2.70 -4.46
CA MET A 603 25.47 1.57 -5.16
C MET A 603 24.86 1.29 -6.55
N GLY A 604 24.58 2.35 -7.31
CA GLY A 604 23.98 2.22 -8.65
C GLY A 604 22.51 1.81 -8.62
N GLY A 605 21.75 2.22 -7.59
CA GLY A 605 20.31 2.02 -7.50
C GLY A 605 19.88 0.76 -6.74
N LYS A 606 20.80 -0.02 -6.17
CA LYS A 606 20.50 -1.28 -5.46
C LYS A 606 19.62 -1.09 -4.22
N TRP A 607 19.76 0.05 -3.56
CA TRP A 607 18.93 0.41 -2.43
C TRP A 607 18.71 1.92 -2.37
N ILE A 608 17.63 2.32 -1.71
CA ILE A 608 17.21 3.72 -1.55
C ILE A 608 16.98 4.03 -0.07
N SER A 609 17.34 5.25 0.31
CA SER A 609 16.99 5.85 1.60
C SER A 609 16.19 7.12 1.39
N THR A 610 15.16 7.32 2.20
CA THR A 610 14.33 8.53 2.22
C THR A 610 14.29 9.10 3.63
N LEU A 611 14.48 10.41 3.77
CA LEU A 611 14.25 11.17 4.99
C LEU A 611 13.24 12.27 4.69
N SER A 612 12.14 12.34 5.45
CA SER A 612 11.11 13.38 5.26
C SER A 612 10.65 13.97 6.59
N ALA A 613 10.30 15.24 6.58
CA ALA A 613 9.64 15.93 7.68
C ALA A 613 8.33 16.55 7.19
N TYR A 614 7.29 16.49 8.02
CA TYR A 614 5.94 16.92 7.63
C TYR A 614 5.19 17.64 8.76
N THR A 615 4.19 18.44 8.38
CA THR A 615 3.17 18.98 9.28
C THR A 615 1.80 18.95 8.62
N ILE A 616 0.90 18.13 9.17
CA ILE A 616 -0.46 17.95 8.69
C ILE A 616 -1.43 18.62 9.66
N ALA A 617 -2.27 19.54 9.17
CA ALA A 617 -3.39 20.10 9.90
C ALA A 617 -4.72 19.50 9.39
N ARG A 618 -5.42 18.77 10.26
CA ARG A 618 -6.72 18.14 9.99
C ARG A 618 -7.82 18.87 10.77
N LYS A 619 -8.73 19.51 10.05
CA LYS A 619 -9.80 20.38 10.59
C LYS A 619 -11.17 19.72 10.49
N ASN A 620 -12.09 20.14 11.36
CA ASN A 620 -13.51 19.77 11.33
C ASN A 620 -13.80 18.27 11.54
N ALA A 621 -12.94 17.56 12.29
CA ALA A 621 -13.16 16.16 12.59
C ALA A 621 -14.41 15.99 13.47
N LEU A 622 -15.22 14.97 13.24
CA LEU A 622 -16.37 14.69 14.12
C LEU A 622 -15.91 14.09 15.44
N VAL A 623 -16.49 14.59 16.53
CA VAL A 623 -16.35 14.06 17.89
C VAL A 623 -17.72 14.01 18.55
N ALA A 624 -17.88 13.19 19.58
CA ALA A 624 -19.12 13.19 20.36
C ALA A 624 -19.32 14.56 21.01
N ASP A 625 -20.56 15.05 20.96
CA ASP A 625 -20.95 16.27 21.66
C ASP A 625 -20.82 16.04 23.17
N PRO A 626 -20.01 16.85 23.86
CA PRO A 626 -19.77 16.66 25.27
C PRO A 626 -20.88 17.25 26.16
N ASP A 627 -21.89 17.93 25.62
CA ASP A 627 -23.04 18.43 26.38
C ASP A 627 -23.98 17.26 26.74
N PRO A 628 -24.22 16.97 28.04
CA PRO A 628 -25.12 15.89 28.45
C PRO A 628 -26.57 16.08 27.99
N SER A 629 -27.00 17.31 27.69
CA SER A 629 -28.34 17.61 27.16
C SER A 629 -28.48 17.22 25.68
N HIS A 630 -27.37 17.05 24.96
CA HIS A 630 -27.33 16.64 23.55
C HIS A 630 -27.26 15.11 23.40
N VAL A 631 -27.79 14.37 24.38
CA VAL A 631 -27.87 12.91 24.39
C VAL A 631 -29.32 12.48 24.22
N VAL A 632 -29.63 11.76 23.14
CA VAL A 632 -30.99 11.24 22.86
C VAL A 632 -30.94 9.73 22.81
N ASN A 633 -31.80 9.08 23.60
CA ASN A 633 -31.86 7.61 23.74
C ASN A 633 -30.48 6.99 24.08
N GLY A 634 -29.69 7.69 24.90
CA GLY A 634 -28.35 7.23 25.30
C GLY A 634 -27.26 7.40 24.23
N VAL A 635 -27.55 8.08 23.12
CA VAL A 635 -26.59 8.38 22.05
C VAL A 635 -26.32 9.87 22.01
N SER A 636 -25.06 10.27 22.19
CA SER A 636 -24.64 11.66 22.01
C SER A 636 -24.71 12.07 20.55
N PHE A 637 -25.20 13.29 20.29
CA PHE A 637 -25.00 13.96 19.02
C PHE A 637 -23.50 14.11 18.71
N GLN A 638 -23.18 14.46 17.47
CA GLN A 638 -21.81 14.75 17.05
C GLN A 638 -21.61 16.27 16.97
N THR A 639 -20.37 16.72 17.18
CA THR A 639 -19.94 18.09 16.95
C THR A 639 -18.59 18.09 16.23
N GLN A 640 -18.14 19.23 15.70
CA GLN A 640 -16.88 19.34 14.97
C GLN A 640 -15.74 19.84 15.87
N LEU A 641 -14.73 19.00 16.03
CA LEU A 641 -13.45 19.39 16.57
C LEU A 641 -12.77 20.44 15.66
N GLY A 642 -12.18 21.46 16.27
CA GLY A 642 -11.52 22.55 15.56
C GLY A 642 -10.37 22.08 14.67
N GLU A 643 -9.25 21.65 15.27
CA GLU A 643 -8.06 21.23 14.54
C GLU A 643 -7.24 20.20 15.34
N THR A 644 -6.80 19.15 14.66
CA THR A 644 -5.69 18.31 15.09
C THR A 644 -4.49 18.59 14.20
N ARG A 645 -3.29 18.58 14.80
CA ARG A 645 -2.03 18.78 14.09
C ARG A 645 -1.10 17.61 14.34
N SER A 646 -0.61 17.02 13.26
CA SER A 646 0.37 15.94 13.25
C SER A 646 1.68 16.45 12.68
N LYS A 647 2.77 16.34 13.44
CA LYS A 647 4.12 16.71 13.00
C LYS A 647 5.02 15.49 13.11
N GLY A 648 5.95 15.33 12.18
CA GLY A 648 6.81 14.16 12.24
C GLY A 648 8.04 14.20 11.38
N ILE A 649 8.90 13.21 11.63
CA ILE A 649 10.07 12.87 10.84
C ILE A 649 9.99 11.38 10.54
N GLU A 650 10.24 11.02 9.30
CA GLU A 650 10.21 9.66 8.79
C GLU A 650 11.52 9.34 8.08
N PHE A 651 12.06 8.16 8.35
CA PHE A 651 13.22 7.60 7.68
C PHE A 651 12.88 6.20 7.17
N ASP A 652 13.16 5.93 5.91
CA ASP A 652 12.92 4.64 5.26
C ASP A 652 14.19 4.22 4.50
N VAL A 653 14.55 2.93 4.56
CA VAL A 653 15.63 2.30 3.79
C VAL A 653 15.12 0.98 3.24
N THR A 654 15.27 0.76 1.93
CA THR A 654 14.89 -0.51 1.31
C THR A 654 15.81 -0.90 0.15
N GLY A 655 16.18 -2.18 0.07
CA GLY A 655 16.92 -2.77 -1.05
C GLY A 655 18.10 -3.65 -0.65
N GLU A 656 18.95 -3.98 -1.63
CA GLU A 656 20.13 -4.84 -1.46
C GLU A 656 21.34 -3.99 -1.03
N ILE A 657 21.72 -4.06 0.25
CA ILE A 657 22.82 -3.24 0.80
C ILE A 657 24.19 -3.77 0.35
N ILE A 658 24.38 -5.08 0.40
CA ILE A 658 25.52 -5.80 -0.15
C ILE A 658 25.00 -7.08 -0.82
N LYS A 659 25.82 -7.72 -1.66
CA LYS A 659 25.41 -8.91 -2.42
C LYS A 659 24.76 -9.96 -1.51
N GLY A 660 23.46 -10.21 -1.71
CA GLY A 660 22.66 -11.16 -0.94
C GLY A 660 22.11 -10.67 0.41
N LEU A 661 22.41 -9.45 0.86
CA LEU A 661 21.84 -8.84 2.07
C LEU A 661 20.77 -7.80 1.67
N ASN A 662 19.51 -8.15 1.87
CA ASN A 662 18.40 -7.22 1.71
C ASN A 662 17.97 -6.66 3.07
N VAL A 663 17.69 -5.36 3.09
CA VAL A 663 17.23 -4.65 4.28
C VAL A 663 15.99 -3.85 3.92
N ASN A 664 14.96 -3.93 4.76
CA ASN A 664 13.86 -2.99 4.83
C ASN A 664 13.79 -2.46 6.27
N ALA A 665 14.18 -1.21 6.49
CA ALA A 665 14.24 -0.61 7.82
C ALA A 665 13.63 0.79 7.80
N ASN A 666 12.91 1.13 8.85
CA ASN A 666 12.15 2.37 8.90
C ASN A 666 11.94 2.88 10.32
N TYR A 667 11.81 4.20 10.46
CA TYR A 667 11.53 4.90 11.70
C TYR A 667 10.57 6.06 11.46
N ALA A 668 9.59 6.24 12.32
CA ALA A 668 8.79 7.46 12.38
C ALA A 668 8.66 8.01 13.78
N LEU A 669 8.84 9.32 13.89
CA LEU A 669 8.37 10.16 14.96
C LEU A 669 7.07 10.84 14.52
N THR A 670 5.97 10.63 15.24
CA THR A 670 4.65 11.23 14.95
C THR A 670 4.08 11.87 16.22
N ASP A 671 4.20 13.20 16.33
CA ASP A 671 3.54 13.99 17.38
C ASP A 671 2.18 14.50 16.86
N SER A 672 1.10 13.82 17.23
CA SER A 672 -0.26 14.15 16.82
C SER A 672 -1.10 14.60 18.02
N LYS A 673 -1.54 15.86 18.00
CA LYS A 673 -2.26 16.51 19.10
C LYS A 673 -3.45 17.34 18.63
N ILE A 674 -4.39 17.58 19.54
CA ILE A 674 -5.43 18.59 19.36
C ILE A 674 -4.77 19.97 19.45
N SER A 675 -4.84 20.76 18.38
CA SER A 675 -4.29 22.12 18.32
C SER A 675 -5.35 23.21 18.51
N LYS A 676 -6.62 22.90 18.23
CA LYS A 676 -7.77 23.79 18.46
C LYS A 676 -9.00 22.98 18.83
N ASP A 677 -9.71 23.42 19.86
CA ASP A 677 -10.95 22.82 20.37
C ASP A 677 -11.82 23.93 20.98
N THR A 678 -13.12 23.70 21.10
CA THR A 678 -14.02 24.62 21.82
C THR A 678 -13.79 24.57 23.33
N LYS A 679 -13.30 23.44 23.85
CA LYS A 679 -12.86 23.26 25.23
C LYS A 679 -11.35 23.39 25.34
N GLU A 680 -10.88 24.41 26.06
CA GLU A 680 -9.44 24.69 26.21
C GLU A 680 -8.68 23.52 26.85
N GLU A 681 -9.30 22.76 27.75
CA GLU A 681 -8.72 21.57 28.40
C GLU A 681 -8.35 20.43 27.44
N ASN A 682 -8.94 20.40 26.24
CA ASN A 682 -8.63 19.41 25.21
C ASN A 682 -7.38 19.76 24.40
N ILE A 683 -6.99 21.05 24.38
CA ILE A 683 -5.86 21.52 23.60
C ILE A 683 -4.57 20.92 24.18
N GLY A 684 -3.74 20.35 23.31
CA GLY A 684 -2.50 19.67 23.67
C GLY A 684 -2.67 18.17 23.93
N ASN A 685 -3.89 17.65 24.04
CA ASN A 685 -4.12 16.21 24.18
C ASN A 685 -3.64 15.45 22.94
N ILE A 686 -3.03 14.29 23.17
CA ILE A 686 -2.63 13.32 22.16
C ILE A 686 -3.89 12.80 21.46
N THR A 687 -3.85 12.70 20.13
CA THR A 687 -4.95 12.13 19.36
C THR A 687 -5.06 10.62 19.60
N PRO A 688 -6.28 10.05 19.56
CA PRO A 688 -6.51 8.67 19.92
C PRO A 688 -5.83 7.68 18.96
N ASN A 689 -5.33 6.58 19.54
CA ASN A 689 -4.73 5.44 18.83
C ASN A 689 -3.45 5.81 18.06
N THR A 690 -2.62 6.64 18.69
CA THR A 690 -1.34 7.11 18.15
C THR A 690 -0.18 6.40 18.84
N ALA A 691 0.82 5.99 18.06
CA ALA A 691 2.14 5.61 18.53
C ALA A 691 3.11 6.73 18.15
N LYS A 692 3.76 7.36 19.14
CA LYS A 692 4.62 8.50 18.86
C LYS A 692 5.92 8.08 18.18
N HIS A 693 6.46 6.93 18.54
CA HIS A 693 7.65 6.36 17.92
C HIS A 693 7.33 4.99 17.34
N THR A 694 7.63 4.80 16.06
CA THR A 694 7.60 3.48 15.41
C THR A 694 8.98 3.19 14.83
N ALA A 695 9.51 2.00 15.07
CA ALA A 695 10.85 1.61 14.62
C ALA A 695 10.82 0.14 14.19
N ASN A 696 11.10 -0.12 12.92
CA ASN A 696 11.01 -1.44 12.34
C ASN A 696 12.24 -1.76 11.51
N ALA A 697 12.65 -3.01 11.50
CA ALA A 697 13.63 -3.51 10.55
C ALA A 697 13.34 -4.98 10.21
N PHE A 698 13.47 -5.31 8.94
CA PHE A 698 13.50 -6.67 8.40
C PHE A 698 14.79 -6.80 7.59
N VAL A 699 15.53 -7.88 7.83
CA VAL A 699 16.79 -8.19 7.18
C VAL A 699 16.73 -9.62 6.67
N SER A 700 17.10 -9.83 5.41
CA SER A 700 17.34 -11.15 4.85
C SER A 700 18.76 -11.23 4.29
N TYR A 701 19.46 -12.32 4.59
CA TYR A 701 20.77 -12.60 4.00
C TYR A 701 20.76 -13.97 3.35
N ARG A 702 21.04 -14.04 2.05
CA ARG A 702 21.14 -15.29 1.29
C ARG A 702 22.55 -15.51 0.78
N ILE A 703 23.12 -16.66 1.11
CA ILE A 703 24.46 -17.07 0.66
C ILE A 703 24.43 -17.29 -0.86
N GLN A 704 25.28 -16.55 -1.57
CA GLN A 704 25.29 -16.50 -3.03
C GLN A 704 26.26 -17.48 -3.68
N ASP A 705 27.25 -17.97 -2.94
CA ASP A 705 28.39 -18.72 -3.47
C ASP A 705 28.76 -19.91 -2.54
N GLY A 706 29.48 -20.91 -3.06
CA GLY A 706 29.95 -22.07 -2.29
C GLY A 706 28.94 -23.22 -2.10
N LYS A 707 29.31 -24.21 -1.27
CA LYS A 707 28.55 -25.48 -1.09
C LYS A 707 27.15 -25.30 -0.51
N VAL A 708 26.91 -24.20 0.22
CA VAL A 708 25.63 -23.87 0.87
C VAL A 708 24.88 -22.74 0.16
N ARG A 709 25.23 -22.44 -1.11
CA ARG A 709 24.52 -21.46 -1.93
C ARG A 709 23.01 -21.70 -1.88
N GLY A 710 22.26 -20.62 -1.69
CA GLY A 710 20.81 -20.62 -1.57
C GLY A 710 20.28 -20.66 -0.14
N LEU A 711 21.11 -21.02 0.85
CA LEU A 711 20.76 -20.91 2.27
C LEU A 711 20.61 -19.43 2.65
N GLY A 712 19.53 -19.08 3.34
CA GLY A 712 19.25 -17.73 3.77
C GLY A 712 18.77 -17.65 5.21
N PHE A 713 19.06 -16.52 5.84
CA PHE A 713 18.68 -16.17 7.21
C PHE A 713 17.84 -14.90 7.18
N MET A 714 16.81 -14.85 8.00
CA MET A 714 15.87 -13.74 8.07
C MET A 714 15.70 -13.33 9.53
N GLY A 715 15.58 -12.02 9.77
CA GLY A 715 15.36 -11.47 11.10
C GLY A 715 14.58 -10.17 11.03
N SER A 716 13.76 -9.92 12.04
CA SER A 716 13.06 -8.63 12.15
C SER A 716 12.83 -8.18 13.58
N VAL A 717 12.67 -6.87 13.72
CA VAL A 717 12.20 -6.19 14.93
C VAL A 717 11.10 -5.20 14.54
N GLN A 718 10.07 -5.13 15.37
CA GLN A 718 8.97 -4.16 15.27
C GLN A 718 8.74 -3.53 16.63
N GLY A 719 8.84 -2.21 16.71
CA GLY A 719 8.71 -1.41 17.92
C GLY A 719 7.66 -0.31 17.77
N MET A 720 6.79 -0.16 18.77
CA MET A 720 5.91 1.01 18.92
C MET A 720 5.96 1.50 20.36
N PHE A 721 6.28 2.79 20.55
CA PHE A 721 6.51 3.39 21.86
C PHE A 721 5.69 4.67 22.07
N ASP A 722 5.51 5.04 23.34
CA ASP A 722 4.75 6.21 23.79
C ASP A 722 3.35 6.24 23.20
N ARG A 723 2.63 5.13 23.37
CA ARG A 723 1.35 4.88 22.75
C ARG A 723 0.20 5.45 23.59
N ALA A 724 -0.82 5.96 22.93
CA ALA A 724 -2.03 6.48 23.57
C ALA A 724 -3.29 5.83 22.99
N VAL A 725 -4.23 5.48 23.88
CA VAL A 725 -5.60 5.06 23.55
C VAL A 725 -6.58 6.09 24.10
N GLY A 726 -7.54 6.50 23.29
CA GLY A 726 -8.39 7.65 23.58
C GLY A 726 -7.61 8.98 23.52
N THR A 727 -8.33 10.08 23.76
CA THR A 727 -7.74 11.43 23.83
C THR A 727 -7.21 11.67 25.23
N THR A 728 -5.91 11.88 25.39
CA THR A 728 -5.23 11.95 26.70
C THR A 728 -4.08 12.94 26.71
N LYS A 729 -3.65 13.41 27.90
CA LYS A 729 -2.49 14.31 28.04
C LYS A 729 -1.15 13.58 27.88
N GLU A 730 -1.09 12.33 28.32
CA GLU A 730 0.12 11.52 28.34
C GLU A 730 -0.15 10.12 27.77
N SER A 731 0.91 9.46 27.28
CA SER A 731 0.84 8.09 26.76
C SER A 731 0.39 7.13 27.86
N ASN A 732 -0.70 6.41 27.61
CA ASN A 732 -1.37 5.53 28.58
C ASN A 732 -1.47 4.06 28.12
N PHE A 733 -0.83 3.69 27.00
CA PHE A 733 -0.91 2.36 26.42
C PHE A 733 0.44 1.65 26.38
N LYS A 734 0.43 0.31 26.50
CA LYS A 734 1.65 -0.50 26.61
C LYS A 734 2.50 -0.43 25.34
N ASN A 735 3.81 -0.25 25.49
CA ASN A 735 4.76 -0.36 24.38
C ASN A 735 4.70 -1.75 23.74
N TYR A 736 4.95 -1.80 22.44
CA TYR A 736 4.95 -3.02 21.64
C TYR A 736 6.37 -3.29 21.15
N LEU A 737 6.88 -4.50 21.38
CA LEU A 737 8.18 -4.95 20.86
C LEU A 737 8.08 -6.42 20.46
N ARG A 738 8.14 -6.68 19.15
CA ARG A 738 8.10 -8.00 18.54
C ARG A 738 9.39 -8.26 17.76
N THR A 739 9.84 -9.51 17.78
CA THR A 739 10.98 -9.96 16.97
C THR A 739 10.61 -11.26 16.26
N ASP A 740 10.98 -11.38 15.00
CA ASP A 740 10.80 -12.61 14.23
C ASP A 740 12.15 -13.09 13.68
N ALA A 741 12.29 -14.39 13.44
CA ALA A 741 13.49 -14.97 12.83
C ALA A 741 13.10 -16.10 11.88
N GLY A 742 13.92 -16.37 10.87
CA GLY A 742 13.65 -17.45 9.94
C GLY A 742 14.87 -17.94 9.19
N ILE A 743 14.72 -19.11 8.57
CA ILE A 743 15.70 -19.74 7.70
C ILE A 743 15.02 -20.13 6.40
N SER A 744 15.73 -19.99 5.29
CA SER A 744 15.23 -20.40 3.97
C SER A 744 16.31 -21.11 3.17
N TYR A 745 15.89 -21.91 2.20
CA TYR A 745 16.78 -22.54 1.24
C TYR A 745 16.15 -22.48 -0.15
N GLN A 746 16.91 -21.97 -1.13
CA GLN A 746 16.47 -21.87 -2.52
C GLN A 746 17.44 -22.61 -3.45
N LYS A 747 16.93 -23.62 -4.16
CA LYS A 747 17.71 -24.40 -5.14
C LYS A 747 16.87 -24.71 -6.37
N GLY A 748 17.28 -24.13 -7.50
CA GLY A 748 16.60 -24.33 -8.78
C GLY A 748 15.14 -23.87 -8.70
N LYS A 749 14.21 -24.81 -8.92
CA LYS A 749 12.76 -24.55 -8.91
C LYS A 749 12.13 -24.54 -7.51
N TYR A 750 12.88 -24.95 -6.47
CA TYR A 750 12.36 -25.12 -5.12
C TYR A 750 12.82 -24.01 -4.19
N ALA A 751 11.89 -23.50 -3.38
CA ALA A 751 12.16 -22.65 -2.24
C ALA A 751 11.47 -23.22 -1.00
N ILE A 752 12.19 -23.30 0.11
CA ILE A 752 11.66 -23.71 1.41
C ILE A 752 11.99 -22.62 2.41
N SER A 753 11.03 -22.21 3.24
CA SER A 753 11.24 -21.24 4.31
C SER A 753 10.51 -21.63 5.58
N VAL A 754 11.15 -21.39 6.72
CA VAL A 754 10.57 -21.51 8.05
C VAL A 754 10.76 -20.18 8.77
N VAL A 755 9.67 -19.60 9.26
CA VAL A 755 9.65 -18.35 10.01
C VAL A 755 9.04 -18.60 11.38
N ILE A 756 9.72 -18.12 12.42
CA ILE A 756 9.25 -18.09 13.80
C ILE A 756 8.89 -16.64 14.13
N ASN A 757 7.62 -16.40 14.39
CA ASN A 757 7.09 -15.12 14.80
C ASN A 757 7.13 -14.99 16.32
N ASN A 758 7.35 -13.77 16.82
CA ASN A 758 7.41 -13.46 18.25
C ASN A 758 8.40 -14.39 19.00
N VAL A 759 9.65 -14.41 18.54
CA VAL A 759 10.74 -15.24 19.08
C VAL A 759 10.94 -15.01 20.57
N LEU A 760 10.73 -13.81 21.09
CA LEU A 760 10.85 -13.53 22.53
C LEU A 760 9.62 -13.99 23.35
N ASP A 761 8.58 -14.54 22.70
CA ASP A 761 7.36 -15.02 23.34
C ASP A 761 6.68 -13.98 24.25
N ASN A 762 6.68 -12.73 23.79
CA ASN A 762 6.12 -11.61 24.53
C ASN A 762 4.58 -11.71 24.58
N ARG A 763 4.01 -11.82 25.79
CA ARG A 763 2.55 -11.88 26.03
C ARG A 763 1.87 -10.50 26.03
N LYS A 764 2.64 -9.41 25.98
CA LYS A 764 2.13 -8.03 26.09
C LYS A 764 2.02 -7.33 24.72
N LEU A 765 2.02 -8.09 23.63
CA LEU A 765 1.85 -7.56 22.27
C LEU A 765 0.40 -7.15 22.05
N LEU A 766 0.10 -5.87 22.26
CA LEU A 766 -1.23 -5.30 22.07
C LEU A 766 -1.30 -4.47 20.80
N THR A 767 -2.26 -4.76 19.90
CA THR A 767 -2.43 -3.99 18.65
C THR A 767 -3.43 -2.84 18.79
N ALA A 768 -4.40 -2.96 19.69
CA ALA A 768 -5.42 -1.95 19.94
C ALA A 768 -5.96 -2.06 21.37
N GLY A 769 -6.55 -0.99 21.89
CA GLY A 769 -7.28 -1.02 23.14
C GLY A 769 -8.16 0.19 23.37
N SER A 770 -9.06 0.09 24.33
CA SER A 770 -9.94 1.15 24.81
C SER A 770 -10.20 1.00 26.30
N ILE A 771 -10.63 2.09 26.92
CA ILE A 771 -11.05 2.13 28.32
C ILE A 771 -12.53 2.52 28.34
N SER A 772 -13.36 1.69 28.97
CA SER A 772 -14.79 1.90 29.10
C SER A 772 -15.12 2.20 30.55
N LYS A 773 -15.73 3.35 30.80
CA LYS A 773 -16.19 3.74 32.13
C LYS A 773 -17.59 3.20 32.42
N ALA A 774 -17.78 2.65 33.61
CA ALA A 774 -19.09 2.22 34.07
C ALA A 774 -19.98 3.44 34.36
N SER A 775 -21.13 3.52 33.69
CA SER A 775 -22.15 4.52 34.00
C SER A 775 -22.76 4.28 35.39
N ALA A 776 -23.42 5.29 35.96
CA ALA A 776 -24.13 5.13 37.24
C ALA A 776 -25.16 3.99 37.21
N ALA A 777 -25.80 3.74 36.06
CA ALA A 777 -26.72 2.62 35.87
C ALA A 777 -25.99 1.26 35.92
N VAL A 778 -24.82 1.17 35.28
CA VAL A 778 -23.99 -0.05 35.29
C VAL A 778 -23.40 -0.32 36.68
N GLN A 779 -22.98 0.71 37.41
CA GLN A 779 -22.48 0.57 38.78
C GLN A 779 -23.54 0.00 39.74
N LYS A 780 -24.82 0.36 39.56
CA LYS A 780 -25.93 -0.24 40.33
C LYS A 780 -26.11 -1.74 40.08
N LEU A 781 -25.65 -2.24 38.93
CA LEU A 781 -25.62 -3.68 38.60
C LEU A 781 -24.33 -4.38 39.08
N GLY A 782 -23.50 -3.68 39.86
CA GLY A 782 -22.18 -4.14 40.32
C GLY A 782 -21.10 -4.08 39.23
N GLY A 783 -21.35 -3.33 38.15
CA GLY A 783 -20.38 -3.15 37.08
C GLY A 783 -19.27 -2.17 37.44
N VAL A 784 -18.09 -2.39 36.88
CA VAL A 784 -16.87 -1.60 37.07
C VAL A 784 -16.32 -1.11 35.73
N ASP A 785 -15.43 -0.13 35.79
CA ASP A 785 -14.63 0.28 34.63
C ASP A 785 -13.84 -0.93 34.09
N TYR A 786 -13.68 -1.00 32.78
CA TYR A 786 -12.96 -2.10 32.16
C TYR A 786 -12.15 -1.66 30.95
N TYR A 787 -11.19 -2.51 30.61
CA TYR A 787 -10.25 -2.34 29.52
C TYR A 787 -10.57 -3.39 28.46
N SER A 788 -10.73 -2.96 27.20
CA SER A 788 -10.82 -3.86 26.04
C SER A 788 -9.53 -3.75 25.24
N TYR A 789 -8.96 -4.86 24.81
CA TYR A 789 -7.74 -4.85 24.01
C TYR A 789 -7.63 -6.08 23.13
N ILE A 790 -6.81 -5.98 22.09
CA ILE A 790 -6.51 -7.10 21.18
C ILE A 790 -5.06 -7.50 21.40
N VAL A 791 -4.86 -8.80 21.66
CA VAL A 791 -3.56 -9.43 21.82
C VAL A 791 -3.13 -10.11 20.52
N GLU A 792 -1.83 -10.16 20.26
CA GLU A 792 -1.28 -11.04 19.24
C GLU A 792 -1.03 -12.46 19.74
N ALA A 793 -0.85 -13.37 18.79
CA ALA A 793 -0.35 -14.70 19.09
C ALA A 793 1.01 -14.63 19.80
N ARG A 794 1.19 -15.53 20.75
CA ARG A 794 2.49 -15.88 21.31
C ARG A 794 3.42 -16.48 20.24
N ARG A 795 4.61 -16.92 20.64
CA ARG A 795 5.56 -17.53 19.70
C ARG A 795 4.87 -18.60 18.84
N ASN A 796 4.96 -18.43 17.53
CA ASN A 796 4.35 -19.33 16.56
C ASN A 796 5.27 -19.47 15.34
N PHE A 797 5.05 -20.49 14.53
CA PHE A 797 5.86 -20.73 13.34
C PHE A 797 5.00 -20.94 12.10
N ARG A 798 5.61 -20.69 10.95
CA ARG A 798 5.11 -21.02 9.62
C ARG A 798 6.24 -21.67 8.81
N MET A 799 5.86 -22.62 7.97
CA MET A 799 6.72 -23.26 7.00
C MET A 799 6.06 -23.14 5.63
N GLY A 800 6.85 -22.89 4.60
CA GLY A 800 6.39 -22.75 3.23
C GLY A 800 7.30 -23.51 2.28
N VAL A 801 6.71 -24.14 1.26
CA VAL A 801 7.41 -24.77 0.15
C VAL A 801 6.81 -24.24 -1.14
N THR A 802 7.64 -23.64 -1.99
CA THR A 802 7.25 -23.15 -3.31
C THR A 802 7.99 -23.92 -4.39
N TYR A 803 7.25 -24.32 -5.43
CA TYR A 803 7.77 -24.88 -6.66
C TYR A 803 7.41 -23.94 -7.83
N LYS A 804 8.41 -23.48 -8.59
CA LYS A 804 8.26 -22.62 -9.77
C LYS A 804 8.51 -23.44 -11.04
N PHE A 805 7.70 -23.30 -12.08
CA PHE A 805 7.86 -24.08 -13.32
C PHE A 805 7.68 -23.30 -14.60
#